data_AF-A0A6G0SLD6-F1
#
_entry.id   AF-A0A6G0SLD6-F1
#
_cell.length_a   1.000
_cell.length_b   1.000
_cell.length_c   1.000
_cell.angle_alpha   90.00
_cell.angle_beta   90.00
_cell.angle_gamma   90.00
#
_symmetry.space_group_name_H-M   'P 1'
#
loop_
_entity.id
_entity.type
_entity.pdbx_description
1 polymer ?
#
loop_
_entity_poly.entity_id
_entity_poly.type
_entity_poly.pdbx_seq_one_letter_code
_entity_poly.pdbx_strand_id
1 'polypeptide(L)'
;MEATSGPRSPRGDDDDNAEQEPVPFTHAMELDGAGVRARCIAVGTTSTYKSYLKGIRKWIMANKKFGNPQHFFTASGELDPTVFTPKEFEAFLLAKRKDLKAVTLGGYRSAMKDLYRRNNVPVPDEYGEGMKTLLSGIKRLQVETEQTADVRSSGKRALTYSMYEKLCSTMLGRNDGGFAHLFLTTQWNLMCRSKSVETLRTSRLLSAEDSIGCVLHKAKTNQEGSGPKDPRHMYANPDAPATCWVTALAVYLACNPRQKPGALFPGSNQKLRFGKALAEALKSDDNAKSYGTHSTRKGVASYACSGSTGGPSIVSVCLRCGWSLGGVQDRYFRYESAGDQFLGRVIAGLPLNKARFAALPPHFSSPVSSTVEVDVARVFPGLVDADELRPILHLCLAPLVYHGDYLLENLAPSHALLSTYLFRDPIAMARLRSQVITCDSPWMRPTGIPPYIEIYKQLEETRSAVKDLPDTIKELLAEAGIGATIAANPPPSSASFESNNTRVHFWDNKFHFLPASFEFPSADPLTAWKLWWLGNVALGYPPFRRVTSRDLSTRQKANTLSEWSMLMTRICAEVEAATGSAVSAVQTEEEADNLFEIGMSRLKLLPTFRERRHSQLKVTTVVRLMREANKTSDPNARSLPFRSRKRQKTNSNESATTRTSPTSNKSATTRTNPTGNESATTRTSPTSNKSATTRTNPTGNESTTTRTSPTSNKSATTRTNPTGNESTTTRTNPNSNESSTTGRRRPATRAPPLARTRPATRAPPRGPADPTTRASAWTGSDQQPERPVE
;
A
#
# COMPACT_ATOMS: atom_id res chain seq x y z
N MET A 1 -79.24 -2.73 -2.17
CA MET A 1 -78.74 -3.79 -3.07
C MET A 1 -77.35 -4.15 -2.63
N GLU A 2 -77.07 -5.44 -2.45
CA GLU A 2 -75.86 -5.90 -1.75
C GLU A 2 -74.61 -6.00 -2.63
N ALA A 3 -73.45 -5.98 -1.97
CA ALA A 3 -72.26 -6.73 -2.39
C ALA A 3 -71.51 -7.18 -1.13
N THR A 4 -71.44 -8.49 -0.88
CA THR A 4 -70.94 -9.09 0.37
C THR A 4 -69.42 -9.04 0.51
N SER A 5 -68.95 -8.96 1.76
CA SER A 5 -67.54 -9.11 2.13
C SER A 5 -67.02 -10.54 1.97
N GLY A 6 -65.75 -10.69 1.57
CA GLY A 6 -65.02 -11.97 1.60
C GLY A 6 -63.50 -11.75 1.56
N PRO A 7 -62.72 -12.22 2.56
CA PRO A 7 -61.27 -12.00 2.59
C PRO A 7 -60.53 -12.92 1.60
N ARG A 8 -59.56 -12.36 0.87
CA ARG A 8 -58.60 -13.17 0.09
C ARG A 8 -57.45 -13.62 0.99
N SER A 9 -57.20 -14.92 1.03
CA SER A 9 -56.06 -15.51 1.73
C SER A 9 -54.72 -14.96 1.21
N PRO A 10 -53.75 -14.67 2.08
CA PRO A 10 -52.35 -14.56 1.68
C PRO A 10 -51.90 -15.89 1.05
N ARG A 11 -51.04 -15.83 0.03
CA ARG A 11 -50.26 -16.99 -0.38
C ARG A 11 -49.09 -17.13 0.58
N GLY A 12 -48.88 -18.32 1.14
CA GLY A 12 -47.68 -18.61 1.91
C GLY A 12 -46.48 -18.74 0.98
N ASP A 13 -45.48 -17.89 1.18
CA ASP A 13 -44.11 -18.16 0.79
C ASP A 13 -43.40 -18.74 2.03
N ASP A 14 -43.04 -20.03 1.99
CA ASP A 14 -42.43 -20.75 3.12
C ASP A 14 -40.94 -20.35 3.32
N ASP A 15 -40.69 -19.13 3.78
CA ASP A 15 -39.33 -18.64 4.11
C ASP A 15 -38.89 -19.08 5.51
N ASP A 16 -39.04 -20.39 5.79
CA ASP A 16 -38.85 -21.03 7.09
C ASP A 16 -37.36 -21.23 7.43
N ASN A 17 -36.64 -20.11 7.57
CA ASN A 17 -35.20 -20.09 7.82
C ASN A 17 -34.79 -18.93 8.75
N ALA A 18 -35.57 -18.73 9.82
CA ALA A 18 -35.23 -17.84 10.92
C ALA A 18 -34.06 -18.41 11.75
N GLU A 19 -32.82 -18.21 11.27
CA GLU A 19 -31.60 -18.44 12.08
C GLU A 19 -31.62 -17.49 13.30
N GLN A 20 -32.16 -17.98 14.43
CA GLN A 20 -32.16 -17.28 15.71
C GLN A 20 -30.74 -16.82 16.09
N GLU A 21 -30.64 -15.64 16.70
CA GLU A 21 -29.34 -15.12 17.13
C GLU A 21 -28.66 -16.08 18.14
N PRO A 22 -27.33 -16.27 18.05
CA PRO A 22 -26.60 -17.06 19.04
C PRO A 22 -26.54 -16.29 20.36
N VAL A 23 -27.52 -16.57 21.23
CA VAL A 23 -27.69 -16.04 22.59
C VAL A 23 -26.34 -16.01 23.32
N PRO A 24 -26.01 -14.92 24.05
CA PRO A 24 -24.79 -14.87 24.87
C PRO A 24 -24.79 -16.00 25.91
N PHE A 25 -23.58 -16.41 26.32
CA PHE A 25 -23.34 -17.71 26.96
C PHE A 25 -23.72 -17.75 28.45
N THR A 26 -25.01 -17.65 28.74
CA THR A 26 -25.63 -17.87 30.05
C THR A 26 -26.59 -19.06 29.96
N HIS A 27 -26.41 -20.01 30.88
CA HIS A 27 -26.78 -21.43 30.74
C HIS A 27 -26.17 -22.14 29.52
N ALA A 28 -25.48 -23.24 29.81
CA ALA A 28 -25.12 -24.20 28.78
C ALA A 28 -26.35 -25.08 28.49
N MET A 29 -26.76 -25.16 27.22
CA MET A 29 -27.46 -26.35 26.76
C MET A 29 -26.50 -27.53 26.94
N GLU A 30 -26.86 -28.50 27.77
CA GLU A 30 -26.15 -29.77 27.84
C GLU A 30 -26.28 -30.45 26.47
N LEU A 31 -25.18 -30.49 25.72
CA LEU A 31 -25.14 -31.28 24.49
C LEU A 31 -24.83 -32.73 24.85
N ASP A 32 -25.67 -33.61 24.32
CA ASP A 32 -25.45 -35.04 24.38
C ASP A 32 -24.16 -35.45 23.63
N GLY A 33 -23.79 -36.73 23.74
CA GLY A 33 -22.61 -37.26 23.06
C GLY A 33 -22.62 -37.05 21.54
N ALA A 34 -23.78 -37.05 20.87
CA ALA A 34 -23.88 -36.75 19.44
C ALA A 34 -23.69 -35.26 19.15
N GLY A 35 -24.31 -34.36 19.90
CA GLY A 35 -24.13 -32.90 19.79
C GLY A 35 -22.68 -32.47 20.04
N VAL A 36 -21.98 -33.10 20.99
CA VAL A 36 -20.53 -32.89 21.20
C VAL A 36 -19.72 -33.44 20.02
N ARG A 37 -19.99 -34.66 19.53
CA ARG A 37 -19.30 -35.21 18.34
C ARG A 37 -19.55 -34.38 17.08
N ALA A 38 -20.72 -33.76 16.92
CA ALA A 38 -21.03 -32.87 15.81
C ALA A 38 -20.12 -31.61 15.79
N ARG A 39 -19.69 -31.11 16.96
CA ARG A 39 -18.75 -29.96 17.07
C ARG A 39 -17.35 -30.25 16.52
N CYS A 40 -16.99 -31.49 16.21
CA CYS A 40 -15.76 -31.83 15.49
C CYS A 40 -15.74 -31.29 14.04
N ILE A 41 -16.87 -30.79 13.52
CA ILE A 41 -16.99 -30.17 12.19
C ILE A 41 -17.63 -28.79 12.33
N ALA A 42 -17.03 -27.78 11.69
CA ALA A 42 -17.58 -26.43 11.69
C ALA A 42 -18.90 -26.37 10.91
N VAL A 43 -19.91 -25.65 11.42
CA VAL A 43 -21.27 -25.55 10.84
C VAL A 43 -21.27 -25.26 9.32
N GLY A 44 -20.44 -24.32 8.86
CA GLY A 44 -20.31 -24.01 7.43
C GLY A 44 -19.70 -25.15 6.58
N THR A 45 -18.90 -26.03 7.19
CA THR A 45 -18.42 -27.28 6.56
C THR A 45 -19.54 -28.31 6.49
N THR A 46 -20.39 -28.43 7.51
CA THR A 46 -21.59 -29.29 7.47
C THR A 46 -22.54 -28.88 6.34
N SER A 47 -22.81 -27.58 6.19
CA SER A 47 -23.58 -27.04 5.04
C SER A 47 -22.89 -27.33 3.69
N THR A 48 -21.56 -27.18 3.62
CA THR A 48 -20.78 -27.55 2.42
C THR A 48 -20.89 -29.04 2.09
N TYR A 49 -20.87 -29.93 3.09
CA TYR A 49 -21.03 -31.36 2.91
C TYR A 49 -22.45 -31.75 2.48
N LYS A 50 -23.51 -31.15 3.06
CA LYS A 50 -24.89 -31.30 2.56
C LYS A 50 -24.99 -30.92 1.07
N SER A 51 -24.32 -29.84 0.66
CA SER A 51 -24.25 -29.42 -0.75
C SER A 51 -23.54 -30.45 -1.66
N TYR A 52 -22.41 -31.01 -1.22
CA TYR A 52 -21.74 -32.10 -1.95
C TYR A 52 -22.59 -33.38 -2.03
N LEU A 53 -23.26 -33.80 -0.95
CA LEU A 53 -24.15 -34.96 -0.98
C LEU A 53 -25.36 -34.74 -1.90
N LYS A 54 -25.93 -33.53 -1.94
CA LYS A 54 -26.95 -33.14 -2.93
C LYS A 54 -26.42 -33.19 -4.37
N GLY A 55 -25.14 -32.88 -4.58
CA GLY A 55 -24.44 -33.04 -5.87
C GLY A 55 -24.30 -34.51 -6.31
N ILE A 56 -24.01 -35.43 -5.39
CA ILE A 56 -23.99 -36.88 -5.66
C ILE A 56 -25.41 -37.36 -5.96
N ARG A 57 -26.41 -36.99 -5.14
CA ARG A 57 -27.83 -37.34 -5.37
C ARG A 57 -28.31 -36.90 -6.75
N LYS A 58 -27.98 -35.67 -7.18
CA LYS A 58 -28.32 -35.20 -8.54
C LYS A 58 -27.62 -35.98 -9.67
N TRP A 59 -26.43 -36.54 -9.44
CA TRP A 59 -25.76 -37.41 -10.41
C TRP A 59 -26.39 -38.80 -10.45
N ILE A 60 -26.68 -39.42 -9.30
CA ILE A 60 -27.34 -40.73 -9.22
C ILE A 60 -28.69 -40.69 -9.95
N MET A 61 -29.56 -39.73 -9.61
CA MET A 61 -30.89 -39.59 -10.22
C MET A 61 -30.86 -39.27 -11.73
N ALA A 62 -29.74 -38.80 -12.26
CA ALA A 62 -29.57 -38.49 -13.69
C ALA A 62 -28.79 -39.58 -14.47
N ASN A 63 -28.17 -40.54 -13.79
CA ASN A 63 -27.31 -41.55 -14.40
C ASN A 63 -28.14 -42.79 -14.79
N LYS A 64 -28.54 -42.85 -16.07
CA LYS A 64 -29.31 -43.95 -16.68
C LYS A 64 -28.69 -45.36 -16.55
N LYS A 65 -27.45 -45.50 -16.04
CA LYS A 65 -26.85 -46.81 -15.70
C LYS A 65 -27.40 -47.44 -14.42
N PHE A 66 -28.03 -46.65 -13.54
CA PHE A 66 -28.67 -47.16 -12.34
C PHE A 66 -30.15 -47.48 -12.64
N GLY A 67 -30.49 -48.77 -12.77
CA GLY A 67 -31.84 -49.21 -13.14
C GLY A 67 -32.92 -48.81 -12.13
N ASN A 68 -32.58 -48.81 -10.84
CA ASN A 68 -33.37 -48.21 -9.78
C ASN A 68 -32.48 -47.21 -9.01
N PRO A 69 -32.47 -45.91 -9.34
CA PRO A 69 -31.61 -44.95 -8.64
C PRO A 69 -32.07 -44.66 -7.21
N GLN A 70 -33.29 -45.05 -6.81
CA GLN A 70 -33.83 -44.76 -5.48
C GLN A 70 -33.20 -45.64 -4.39
N HIS A 71 -32.69 -46.84 -4.72
CA HIS A 71 -32.13 -47.77 -3.72
C HIS A 71 -30.86 -47.25 -3.00
N PHE A 72 -30.18 -46.24 -3.57
CA PHE A 72 -29.04 -45.57 -2.92
C PHE A 72 -29.44 -44.60 -1.80
N PHE A 73 -30.75 -44.42 -1.53
CA PHE A 73 -31.24 -43.48 -0.54
C PHE A 73 -32.05 -44.19 0.53
N THR A 74 -31.77 -43.80 1.77
CA THR A 74 -32.58 -44.13 2.95
C THR A 74 -34.02 -43.61 2.80
N ALA A 75 -34.94 -44.07 3.65
CA ALA A 75 -36.33 -43.60 3.66
C ALA A 75 -36.47 -42.08 3.91
N SER A 76 -35.51 -41.45 4.60
CA SER A 76 -35.44 -40.00 4.78
C SER A 76 -34.81 -39.25 3.60
N GLY A 77 -34.33 -39.95 2.58
CA GLY A 77 -33.71 -39.38 1.39
C GLY A 77 -32.25 -38.91 1.56
N GLU A 78 -31.60 -39.19 2.69
CA GLU A 78 -30.13 -39.12 2.76
C GLU A 78 -29.52 -40.28 1.95
N LEU A 79 -28.34 -40.05 1.38
CA LEU A 79 -27.54 -41.06 0.68
C LEU A 79 -27.13 -42.16 1.67
N ASP A 80 -27.35 -43.42 1.33
CA ASP A 80 -26.96 -44.54 2.17
C ASP A 80 -25.48 -44.91 1.96
N PRO A 81 -24.61 -44.81 2.98
CA PRO A 81 -23.19 -45.14 2.85
C PRO A 81 -22.89 -46.64 2.82
N THR A 82 -23.86 -47.50 3.14
CA THR A 82 -23.74 -48.96 3.05
C THR A 82 -24.05 -49.46 1.64
N VAL A 83 -24.99 -48.79 0.95
CA VAL A 83 -25.37 -49.12 -0.44
C VAL A 83 -24.46 -48.43 -1.46
N PHE A 84 -24.16 -47.14 -1.30
CA PHE A 84 -23.37 -46.38 -2.28
C PHE A 84 -21.86 -46.62 -2.10
N THR A 85 -21.31 -47.52 -2.92
CA THR A 85 -19.98 -48.11 -2.73
C THR A 85 -18.81 -47.17 -3.09
N PRO A 86 -17.57 -47.45 -2.63
CA PRO A 86 -16.37 -46.73 -3.07
C PRO A 86 -16.18 -46.74 -4.60
N LYS A 87 -16.59 -47.82 -5.29
CA LYS A 87 -16.49 -47.95 -6.76
C LYS A 87 -17.43 -47.00 -7.49
N GLU A 88 -18.65 -46.83 -6.97
CA GLU A 88 -19.64 -45.90 -7.54
C GLU A 88 -19.28 -44.45 -7.24
N PHE A 89 -18.68 -44.20 -6.08
CA PHE A 89 -18.06 -42.91 -5.78
C PHE A 89 -16.87 -42.59 -6.70
N GLU A 90 -16.01 -43.56 -7.02
CA GLU A 90 -14.97 -43.40 -8.03
C GLU A 90 -15.56 -43.10 -9.43
N ALA A 91 -16.60 -43.83 -9.84
CA ALA A 91 -17.33 -43.52 -11.09
C ALA A 91 -17.92 -42.10 -11.10
N PHE A 92 -18.46 -41.61 -9.98
CA PHE A 92 -18.89 -40.22 -9.81
C PHE A 92 -17.71 -39.23 -9.98
N LEU A 93 -16.57 -39.47 -9.32
CA LEU A 93 -15.39 -38.62 -9.43
C LEU A 93 -14.85 -38.59 -10.86
N LEU A 94 -14.78 -39.75 -11.53
CA LEU A 94 -14.35 -39.88 -12.91
C LEU A 94 -15.31 -39.20 -13.89
N ALA A 95 -16.63 -39.26 -13.65
CA ALA A 95 -17.61 -38.52 -14.44
C ALA A 95 -17.43 -37.00 -14.27
N LYS A 96 -17.19 -36.52 -13.04
CA LYS A 96 -17.07 -35.09 -12.73
C LYS A 96 -15.66 -34.50 -12.90
N ARG A 97 -14.67 -35.27 -13.34
CA ARG A 97 -13.29 -34.81 -13.58
C ARG A 97 -13.14 -33.76 -14.70
N LYS A 98 -14.10 -33.67 -15.62
CA LYS A 98 -14.16 -32.63 -16.66
C LYS A 98 -14.79 -31.34 -16.13
N ASP A 99 -15.89 -31.47 -15.39
CA ASP A 99 -16.68 -30.35 -14.86
C ASP A 99 -16.01 -29.64 -13.67
N LEU A 100 -15.29 -30.39 -12.81
CA LEU A 100 -14.85 -29.93 -11.49
C LEU A 100 -13.34 -30.14 -11.27
N LYS A 101 -12.67 -29.11 -10.74
CA LYS A 101 -11.25 -29.20 -10.33
C LYS A 101 -11.06 -30.23 -9.21
N ALA A 102 -9.92 -30.92 -9.22
CA ALA A 102 -9.56 -31.99 -8.27
C ALA A 102 -9.70 -31.59 -6.78
N VAL A 103 -9.50 -30.31 -6.45
CA VAL A 103 -9.71 -29.78 -5.09
C VAL A 103 -11.18 -29.88 -4.65
N THR A 104 -12.13 -29.58 -5.55
CA THR A 104 -13.57 -29.71 -5.29
C THR A 104 -13.96 -31.18 -5.14
N LEU A 105 -13.39 -32.06 -5.97
CA LEU A 105 -13.58 -33.52 -5.89
C LEU A 105 -13.08 -34.11 -4.56
N GLY A 106 -11.96 -33.60 -4.02
CA GLY A 106 -11.51 -33.90 -2.66
C GLY A 106 -12.48 -33.42 -1.56
N GLY A 107 -13.28 -32.39 -1.84
CA GLY A 107 -14.39 -31.95 -1.00
C GLY A 107 -15.51 -33.00 -0.92
N TYR A 108 -15.94 -33.55 -2.06
CA TYR A 108 -16.93 -34.65 -2.09
C TYR A 108 -16.45 -35.87 -1.30
N ARG A 109 -15.17 -36.26 -1.47
CA ARG A 109 -14.57 -37.37 -0.68
C ARG A 109 -14.62 -37.08 0.83
N SER A 110 -14.41 -35.83 1.22
CA SER A 110 -14.48 -35.42 2.63
C SER A 110 -15.91 -35.47 3.19
N ALA A 111 -16.92 -35.16 2.37
CA ALA A 111 -18.33 -35.32 2.70
C ALA A 111 -18.76 -36.80 2.79
N MET A 112 -18.26 -37.68 1.92
CA MET A 112 -18.48 -39.13 2.06
C MET A 112 -17.87 -39.65 3.35
N LYS A 113 -16.59 -39.32 3.65
CA LYS A 113 -15.96 -39.69 4.93
C LYS A 113 -16.68 -39.12 6.15
N ASP A 114 -17.46 -38.04 6.01
CA ASP A 114 -18.36 -37.53 7.06
C ASP A 114 -19.64 -38.34 7.18
N LEU A 115 -20.30 -38.66 6.06
CA LEU A 115 -21.51 -39.47 6.02
C LEU A 115 -21.33 -40.83 6.70
N TYR A 116 -20.23 -41.55 6.44
CA TYR A 116 -19.88 -42.79 7.16
C TYR A 116 -19.82 -42.56 8.67
N ARG A 117 -19.07 -41.54 9.13
CA ARG A 117 -18.92 -41.20 10.56
C ARG A 117 -20.23 -40.80 11.24
N ARG A 118 -21.11 -40.05 10.57
CA ARG A 118 -22.42 -39.67 11.12
C ARG A 118 -23.37 -40.86 11.30
N ASN A 119 -23.28 -41.86 10.42
CA ASN A 119 -24.04 -43.11 10.53
C ASN A 119 -23.33 -44.16 11.42
N ASN A 120 -22.20 -43.82 12.07
CA ASN A 120 -21.35 -44.73 12.85
C ASN A 120 -20.80 -45.95 12.06
N VAL A 121 -20.80 -45.88 10.72
CA VAL A 121 -20.27 -46.93 9.84
C VAL A 121 -18.75 -46.73 9.67
N PRO A 122 -17.93 -47.80 9.73
CA PRO A 122 -16.50 -47.72 9.40
C PRO A 122 -16.28 -47.12 8.00
N VAL A 123 -15.26 -46.28 7.85
CA VAL A 123 -14.89 -45.72 6.55
C VAL A 123 -14.06 -46.75 5.78
N PRO A 124 -14.46 -47.19 4.57
CA PRO A 124 -13.69 -48.15 3.78
C PRO A 124 -12.29 -47.64 3.40
N ASP A 125 -11.31 -48.55 3.35
CA ASP A 125 -9.88 -48.22 3.14
C ASP A 125 -9.58 -47.63 1.75
N GLU A 126 -10.43 -47.86 0.75
CA GLU A 126 -10.32 -47.23 -0.56
C GLU A 126 -10.43 -45.70 -0.45
N TYR A 127 -11.25 -45.19 0.49
CA TYR A 127 -11.30 -43.77 0.84
C TYR A 127 -10.03 -43.26 1.55
N GLY A 128 -9.02 -44.12 1.77
CA GLY A 128 -7.67 -43.85 2.28
C GLY A 128 -6.68 -43.41 1.18
N GLU A 129 -5.66 -44.23 0.89
CA GLU A 129 -4.63 -43.89 -0.11
C GLU A 129 -5.09 -44.06 -1.56
N GLY A 130 -5.90 -45.08 -1.88
CA GLY A 130 -6.39 -45.29 -3.26
C GLY A 130 -7.07 -44.05 -3.83
N MET A 131 -8.04 -43.50 -3.10
CA MET A 131 -8.73 -42.26 -3.48
C MET A 131 -7.84 -41.00 -3.42
N LYS A 132 -6.70 -41.00 -2.70
CA LYS A 132 -5.69 -39.92 -2.80
C LYS A 132 -4.92 -40.01 -4.11
N THR A 133 -4.52 -41.21 -4.51
CA THR A 133 -3.80 -41.47 -5.76
C THR A 133 -4.68 -41.11 -6.96
N LEU A 134 -5.95 -41.53 -6.99
CA LEU A 134 -6.92 -41.15 -8.01
C LEU A 134 -7.07 -39.63 -8.14
N LEU A 135 -7.35 -38.92 -7.04
CA LEU A 135 -7.49 -37.46 -7.03
C LEU A 135 -6.20 -36.74 -7.46
N SER A 136 -5.02 -37.34 -7.20
CA SER A 136 -3.72 -36.81 -7.63
C SER A 136 -3.49 -37.04 -9.14
N GLY A 137 -3.93 -38.18 -9.68
CA GLY A 137 -3.93 -38.45 -11.12
C GLY A 137 -4.87 -37.49 -11.87
N ILE A 138 -6.10 -37.30 -11.38
CA ILE A 138 -7.04 -36.30 -11.92
C ILE A 138 -6.42 -34.89 -11.90
N LYS A 139 -5.71 -34.52 -10.82
CA LYS A 139 -5.01 -33.23 -10.75
C LYS A 139 -3.91 -33.10 -11.80
N ARG A 140 -3.13 -34.17 -12.07
CA ARG A 140 -2.07 -34.16 -13.11
C ARG A 140 -2.66 -33.95 -14.50
N LEU A 141 -3.66 -34.74 -14.88
CA LEU A 141 -4.39 -34.60 -16.15
C LEU A 141 -4.99 -33.19 -16.34
N GLN A 142 -5.53 -32.60 -15.26
CA GLN A 142 -6.04 -31.22 -15.29
C GLN A 142 -4.91 -30.19 -15.50
N VAL A 143 -3.73 -30.38 -14.90
CA VAL A 143 -2.57 -29.49 -15.10
C VAL A 143 -1.96 -29.64 -16.50
N GLU A 144 -1.87 -30.85 -17.02
CA GLU A 144 -1.40 -31.13 -18.40
C GLU A 144 -2.33 -30.47 -19.44
N THR A 145 -3.64 -30.45 -19.15
CA THR A 145 -4.65 -29.73 -19.97
C THR A 145 -4.54 -28.21 -19.79
N GLU A 146 -4.37 -27.70 -18.57
CA GLU A 146 -4.18 -26.25 -18.31
C GLU A 146 -2.87 -25.73 -18.97
N GLN A 147 -1.80 -26.54 -19.01
CA GLN A 147 -0.51 -26.22 -19.62
C GLN A 147 -0.56 -26.17 -21.15
N THR A 148 -1.35 -27.04 -21.78
CA THR A 148 -1.49 -27.08 -23.25
C THR A 148 -2.47 -26.03 -23.80
N ALA A 149 -3.26 -25.38 -22.94
CA ALA A 149 -4.28 -24.40 -23.32
C ALA A 149 -3.98 -22.93 -22.91
N ASP A 150 -2.70 -22.57 -22.68
CA ASP A 150 -2.23 -21.25 -22.17
C ASP A 150 -3.06 -20.69 -20.99
N VAL A 151 -3.42 -21.56 -20.03
CA VAL A 151 -4.23 -21.15 -18.86
C VAL A 151 -3.34 -20.47 -17.81
N ARG A 152 -3.05 -19.18 -18.04
CA ARG A 152 -2.05 -18.39 -17.30
C ARG A 152 -2.23 -18.29 -15.77
N SER A 153 -3.38 -18.66 -15.21
CA SER A 153 -3.52 -18.82 -13.75
C SER A 153 -4.69 -19.71 -13.33
N SER A 154 -4.49 -20.49 -12.26
CA SER A 154 -5.50 -21.43 -11.73
C SER A 154 -5.94 -21.03 -10.31
N GLY A 155 -7.17 -20.53 -10.18
CA GLY A 155 -7.78 -20.09 -8.91
C GLY A 155 -7.61 -18.60 -8.61
N LYS A 156 -8.01 -18.16 -7.40
CA LYS A 156 -8.02 -16.73 -7.03
C LYS A 156 -6.59 -16.17 -6.88
N ARG A 157 -6.31 -15.02 -7.50
CA ARG A 157 -4.99 -14.33 -7.47
C ARG A 157 -4.64 -13.86 -6.06
N ALA A 158 -3.34 -13.64 -5.80
CA ALA A 158 -2.89 -12.81 -4.69
C ALA A 158 -3.23 -11.34 -5.00
N LEU A 159 -3.58 -10.57 -3.97
CA LEU A 159 -3.86 -9.14 -4.12
C LEU A 159 -2.53 -8.37 -4.10
N THR A 160 -2.28 -7.46 -5.04
CA THR A 160 -1.11 -6.56 -4.96
C THR A 160 -1.32 -5.49 -3.90
N TYR A 161 -0.25 -4.88 -3.39
CA TYR A 161 -0.38 -3.77 -2.44
C TYR A 161 -1.13 -2.58 -3.05
N SER A 162 -0.84 -2.23 -4.32
CA SER A 162 -1.59 -1.23 -5.09
C SER A 162 -3.09 -1.51 -5.22
N MET A 163 -3.49 -2.80 -5.26
CA MET A 163 -4.90 -3.19 -5.25
C MET A 163 -5.49 -3.20 -3.84
N TYR A 164 -4.68 -3.42 -2.80
CA TYR A 164 -5.09 -3.23 -1.40
C TYR A 164 -5.37 -1.75 -1.13
N GLU A 165 -4.47 -0.85 -1.52
CA GLU A 165 -4.62 0.61 -1.43
C GLU A 165 -5.89 1.08 -2.17
N LYS A 166 -6.03 0.74 -3.46
CA LYS A 166 -7.23 1.06 -4.26
C LYS A 166 -8.51 0.59 -3.57
N LEU A 167 -8.56 -0.66 -3.11
CA LEU A 167 -9.74 -1.20 -2.43
C LEU A 167 -9.98 -0.56 -1.06
N CYS A 168 -8.94 -0.18 -0.32
CA CYS A 168 -9.08 0.50 0.96
C CYS A 168 -9.71 1.88 0.78
N SER A 169 -9.20 2.72 -0.13
CA SER A 169 -9.82 4.03 -0.43
C SER A 169 -11.24 3.88 -0.97
N THR A 170 -11.46 2.90 -1.87
CA THR A 170 -12.81 2.59 -2.39
C THR A 170 -13.78 2.16 -1.29
N MET A 171 -13.31 1.45 -0.26
CA MET A 171 -14.15 1.00 0.86
C MET A 171 -14.31 2.03 1.97
N LEU A 172 -13.34 2.92 2.18
CA LEU A 172 -13.44 4.05 3.11
C LEU A 172 -14.55 5.01 2.68
N GLY A 173 -14.68 5.29 1.38
CA GLY A 173 -15.78 6.10 0.84
C GLY A 173 -17.16 5.43 0.81
N ARG A 174 -17.32 4.19 1.30
CA ARG A 174 -18.62 3.49 1.28
C ARG A 174 -19.49 3.91 2.45
N ASN A 175 -20.73 4.28 2.15
CA ASN A 175 -21.76 4.53 3.17
C ASN A 175 -22.32 3.21 3.76
N ASP A 176 -21.45 2.36 4.31
CA ASP A 176 -21.79 1.18 5.12
C ASP A 176 -21.27 1.27 6.57
N GLY A 177 -20.96 2.49 7.02
CA GLY A 177 -20.53 2.82 8.38
C GLY A 177 -19.09 2.41 8.68
N GLY A 178 -18.20 2.49 7.69
CA GLY A 178 -16.81 2.02 7.76
C GLY A 178 -16.64 0.49 7.79
N PHE A 179 -17.72 -0.29 7.67
CA PHE A 179 -17.69 -1.75 7.83
C PHE A 179 -16.76 -2.42 6.80
N ALA A 180 -16.93 -2.12 5.51
CA ALA A 180 -16.15 -2.78 4.47
C ALA A 180 -14.65 -2.46 4.58
N HIS A 181 -14.35 -1.20 4.94
CA HIS A 181 -13.00 -0.68 5.15
C HIS A 181 -12.30 -1.39 6.31
N LEU A 182 -12.89 -1.38 7.52
CA LEU A 182 -12.33 -2.06 8.68
C LEU A 182 -12.22 -3.58 8.43
N PHE A 183 -13.20 -4.21 7.78
CA PHE A 183 -13.12 -5.66 7.52
C PHE A 183 -11.96 -6.01 6.59
N LEU A 184 -11.71 -5.21 5.54
CA LEU A 184 -10.58 -5.39 4.62
C LEU A 184 -9.23 -5.20 5.34
N THR A 185 -9.04 -4.06 6.02
CA THR A 185 -7.78 -3.74 6.70
C THR A 185 -7.51 -4.71 7.85
N THR A 186 -8.54 -5.15 8.58
CA THR A 186 -8.43 -6.18 9.63
C THR A 186 -8.02 -7.54 9.05
N GLN A 187 -8.60 -7.95 7.92
CA GLN A 187 -8.23 -9.23 7.31
C GLN A 187 -6.77 -9.22 6.80
N TRP A 188 -6.33 -8.07 6.28
CA TRP A 188 -4.94 -7.84 5.85
C TRP A 188 -3.98 -7.90 7.04
N ASN A 189 -4.14 -7.00 8.03
CA ASN A 189 -3.21 -6.87 9.15
C ASN A 189 -3.18 -8.11 10.07
N LEU A 190 -4.30 -8.83 10.27
CA LEU A 190 -4.28 -10.10 11.00
C LEU A 190 -3.77 -11.30 10.17
N MET A 191 -3.50 -11.12 8.87
CA MET A 191 -3.13 -12.16 7.90
C MET A 191 -4.08 -13.38 7.91
N CYS A 192 -5.33 -13.17 8.30
CA CYS A 192 -6.26 -14.23 8.68
C CYS A 192 -7.29 -14.54 7.57
N ARG A 193 -8.30 -15.35 7.87
CA ARG A 193 -9.40 -15.65 6.95
C ARG A 193 -10.61 -14.82 7.35
N SER A 194 -11.46 -14.41 6.40
CA SER A 194 -12.67 -13.61 6.67
C SER A 194 -13.60 -14.22 7.72
N LYS A 195 -13.67 -15.55 7.86
CA LYS A 195 -14.46 -16.21 8.93
C LYS A 195 -13.82 -16.04 10.33
N SER A 196 -12.52 -15.79 10.42
CA SER A 196 -11.86 -15.38 11.68
C SER A 196 -12.16 -13.91 12.01
N VAL A 197 -12.17 -13.02 11.00
CA VAL A 197 -12.55 -11.59 11.14
C VAL A 197 -13.99 -11.44 11.62
N GLU A 198 -14.93 -12.17 11.00
CA GLU A 198 -16.34 -12.23 11.39
C GLU A 198 -16.53 -12.66 12.87
N THR A 199 -15.61 -13.48 13.42
CA THR A 199 -15.69 -13.96 14.82
C THR A 199 -14.86 -13.14 15.81
N LEU A 200 -14.36 -11.96 15.41
CA LEU A 200 -13.65 -11.08 16.32
C LEU A 200 -14.57 -10.49 17.39
N ARG A 201 -14.01 -10.24 18.57
CA ARG A 201 -14.65 -9.56 19.69
C ARG A 201 -13.77 -8.42 20.18
N THR A 202 -14.36 -7.37 20.73
CA THR A 202 -13.65 -6.19 21.25
C THR A 202 -12.68 -6.61 22.36
N SER A 203 -13.10 -7.48 23.28
CA SER A 203 -12.28 -8.11 24.35
C SER A 203 -11.21 -9.11 23.85
N ARG A 204 -10.76 -8.96 22.60
CA ARG A 204 -9.60 -9.64 22.00
C ARG A 204 -8.57 -8.67 21.44
N LEU A 205 -8.90 -7.39 21.41
CA LEU A 205 -7.97 -6.30 21.19
C LEU A 205 -7.30 -5.97 22.54
N LEU A 206 -6.02 -5.63 22.50
CA LEU A 206 -5.20 -5.27 23.66
C LEU A 206 -4.38 -4.04 23.29
N SER A 207 -4.23 -3.08 24.21
CA SER A 207 -3.20 -2.05 24.08
C SER A 207 -1.81 -2.70 24.17
N ALA A 208 -0.88 -2.34 23.28
CA ALA A 208 0.43 -2.95 23.19
C ALA A 208 1.47 -1.94 22.67
N GLU A 209 1.97 -1.09 23.57
CA GLU A 209 2.88 0.02 23.26
C GLU A 209 2.31 0.94 22.16
N ASP A 210 3.00 1.06 21.03
CA ASP A 210 2.59 1.85 19.87
C ASP A 210 1.63 1.11 18.89
N SER A 211 1.05 0.01 19.34
CA SER A 211 0.24 -0.90 18.53
C SER A 211 -0.98 -1.46 19.28
N ILE A 212 -1.88 -2.10 18.54
CA ILE A 212 -3.01 -2.84 19.11
C ILE A 212 -2.80 -4.33 18.82
N GLY A 213 -2.60 -5.11 19.88
CA GLY A 213 -2.49 -6.57 19.81
C GLY A 213 -3.85 -7.24 19.63
N CYS A 214 -3.91 -8.35 18.88
CA CYS A 214 -5.15 -9.12 18.73
C CYS A 214 -4.93 -10.64 18.87
N VAL A 215 -5.69 -11.28 19.77
CA VAL A 215 -5.50 -12.69 20.17
C VAL A 215 -6.54 -13.65 19.58
N LEU A 216 -6.16 -14.36 18.51
CA LEU A 216 -7.02 -15.34 17.82
C LEU A 216 -7.01 -16.73 18.49
N HIS A 217 -7.99 -16.99 19.36
CA HIS A 217 -8.13 -18.29 20.04
C HIS A 217 -8.47 -19.49 19.13
N LYS A 218 -8.91 -19.27 17.88
CA LYS A 218 -9.19 -20.34 16.91
C LYS A 218 -8.67 -19.99 15.52
N ALA A 219 -7.92 -20.92 14.93
CA ALA A 219 -7.44 -20.87 13.55
C ALA A 219 -7.91 -22.13 12.79
N LYS A 220 -7.91 -22.11 11.45
CA LYS A 220 -8.32 -23.31 10.68
C LYS A 220 -7.48 -24.56 11.04
N THR A 221 -6.23 -24.34 11.41
CA THR A 221 -5.17 -25.29 11.80
C THR A 221 -5.12 -25.58 13.30
N ASN A 222 -5.83 -24.79 14.13
CA ASN A 222 -5.94 -24.93 15.58
C ASN A 222 -7.39 -24.61 15.98
N GLN A 223 -8.28 -25.60 15.84
CA GLN A 223 -9.72 -25.46 16.11
C GLN A 223 -10.08 -25.68 17.59
N GLU A 224 -9.24 -26.44 18.28
CA GLU A 224 -9.32 -26.75 19.70
C GLU A 224 -8.91 -25.54 20.56
N GLY A 225 -8.00 -24.70 20.06
CA GLY A 225 -7.43 -23.58 20.81
C GLY A 225 -6.28 -23.99 21.74
N SER A 226 -5.67 -25.15 21.48
CA SER A 226 -4.60 -25.78 22.28
C SER A 226 -3.20 -25.21 22.00
N GLY A 227 -2.97 -24.65 20.82
CA GLY A 227 -1.76 -23.87 20.51
C GLY A 227 -1.70 -22.51 21.22
N PRO A 228 -0.53 -21.87 21.30
CA PRO A 228 -0.32 -20.59 21.99
C PRO A 228 -1.27 -19.46 21.57
N LYS A 229 -1.49 -18.52 22.51
CA LYS A 229 -2.47 -17.42 22.41
C LYS A 229 -1.79 -16.10 22.04
N ASP A 230 -0.88 -16.15 21.08
CA ASP A 230 0.04 -15.05 20.81
C ASP A 230 -0.69 -13.83 20.18
N PRO A 231 -0.38 -12.59 20.61
CA PRO A 231 -0.99 -11.40 20.05
C PRO A 231 -0.42 -11.08 18.66
N ARG A 232 -1.29 -10.54 17.80
CA ARG A 232 -0.93 -10.03 16.48
C ARG A 232 -0.94 -8.52 16.53
N HIS A 233 0.23 -7.88 16.51
CA HIS A 233 0.38 -6.44 16.67
C HIS A 233 -0.03 -5.72 15.38
N MET A 234 -1.00 -4.81 15.46
CA MET A 234 -1.51 -4.01 14.35
C MET A 234 -1.17 -2.54 14.59
N TYR A 235 -0.56 -1.91 13.58
CA TYR A 235 0.01 -0.56 13.69
C TYR A 235 -0.84 0.45 12.94
N ALA A 236 -0.71 1.72 13.33
CA ALA A 236 -1.14 2.83 12.48
C ALA A 236 -0.14 3.03 11.33
N ASN A 237 -0.58 3.76 10.31
CA ASN A 237 0.28 4.32 9.28
C ASN A 237 -0.10 5.79 9.07
N PRO A 238 0.59 6.75 9.73
CA PRO A 238 0.24 8.16 9.63
C PRO A 238 0.42 8.73 8.22
N ASP A 239 1.25 8.09 7.38
CA ASP A 239 1.50 8.50 5.99
C ASP A 239 0.44 7.95 5.01
N ALA A 240 -0.47 7.07 5.46
CA ALA A 240 -1.46 6.39 4.61
C ALA A 240 -2.81 6.14 5.31
N PRO A 241 -3.65 7.17 5.54
CA PRO A 241 -4.94 7.07 6.24
C PRO A 241 -5.87 5.98 5.69
N ALA A 242 -5.87 5.75 4.38
CA ALA A 242 -6.71 4.74 3.75
C ALA A 242 -6.31 3.30 4.13
N THR A 243 -5.02 2.96 4.23
CA THR A 243 -4.56 1.60 4.59
C THR A 243 -4.31 1.42 6.08
N CYS A 244 -4.19 2.52 6.83
CA CYS A 244 -4.04 2.55 8.29
C CYS A 244 -5.18 1.80 8.99
N TRP A 245 -4.83 0.73 9.72
CA TRP A 245 -5.82 -0.08 10.42
C TRP A 245 -6.47 0.66 11.60
N VAL A 246 -5.69 1.47 12.33
CA VAL A 246 -6.20 2.23 13.49
C VAL A 246 -7.18 3.31 13.04
N THR A 247 -6.92 4.00 11.92
CA THR A 247 -7.87 4.93 11.30
C THR A 247 -9.13 4.20 10.85
N ALA A 248 -9.00 3.01 10.23
CA ALA A 248 -10.16 2.19 9.86
C ALA A 248 -11.02 1.76 11.07
N LEU A 249 -10.38 1.41 12.19
CA LEU A 249 -11.07 1.07 13.43
C LEU A 249 -11.80 2.29 14.00
N ALA A 250 -11.12 3.43 14.05
CA ALA A 250 -11.68 4.66 14.59
C ALA A 250 -12.89 5.15 13.78
N VAL A 251 -12.79 5.14 12.44
CA VAL A 251 -13.89 5.51 11.54
C VAL A 251 -15.09 4.57 11.75
N TYR A 252 -14.87 3.26 11.84
CA TYR A 252 -15.92 2.30 12.12
C TYR A 252 -16.59 2.53 13.49
N LEU A 253 -15.81 2.67 14.57
CA LEU A 253 -16.36 2.86 15.92
C LEU A 253 -17.11 4.20 16.05
N ALA A 254 -16.59 5.28 15.48
CA ALA A 254 -17.26 6.58 15.46
C ALA A 254 -18.56 6.56 14.64
N CYS A 255 -18.64 5.76 13.56
CA CYS A 255 -19.89 5.53 12.82
C CYS A 255 -20.90 4.63 13.57
N ASN A 256 -20.47 3.90 14.60
CA ASN A 256 -21.30 2.95 15.35
C ASN A 256 -21.28 3.24 16.87
N PRO A 257 -21.55 4.48 17.33
CA PRO A 257 -21.24 4.94 18.69
C PRO A 257 -22.04 4.23 19.79
N ARG A 258 -23.13 3.53 19.45
CA ARG A 258 -23.96 2.72 20.37
C ARG A 258 -23.51 1.24 20.47
N GLN A 259 -22.43 0.85 19.80
CA GLN A 259 -21.90 -0.51 19.86
C GLN A 259 -21.33 -0.78 21.26
N LYS A 260 -21.87 -1.79 21.95
CA LYS A 260 -21.38 -2.27 23.25
C LYS A 260 -20.22 -3.26 23.09
N PRO A 261 -19.42 -3.52 24.16
CA PRO A 261 -18.40 -4.57 24.13
C PRO A 261 -19.02 -5.93 23.78
N GLY A 262 -18.38 -6.68 22.89
CA GLY A 262 -19.01 -7.84 22.28
C GLY A 262 -18.36 -8.24 20.97
N ALA A 263 -19.16 -8.61 19.97
CA ALA A 263 -18.65 -8.83 18.61
C ALA A 263 -18.12 -7.52 18.01
N LEU A 264 -16.97 -7.59 17.33
CA LEU A 264 -16.41 -6.42 16.62
C LEU A 264 -17.30 -6.03 15.43
N PHE A 265 -17.95 -7.01 14.80
CA PHE A 265 -18.94 -6.80 13.74
C PHE A 265 -20.26 -7.47 14.15
N PRO A 266 -21.22 -6.74 14.73
CA PRO A 266 -22.51 -7.30 15.19
C PRO A 266 -23.39 -7.82 14.05
N GLY A 267 -24.27 -8.80 14.36
CA GLY A 267 -25.20 -9.43 13.42
C GLY A 267 -24.60 -10.60 12.61
N SER A 268 -25.44 -11.41 11.99
CA SER A 268 -25.03 -12.65 11.31
C SER A 268 -24.28 -12.43 9.98
N ASN A 269 -23.58 -13.47 9.50
CA ASN A 269 -23.08 -13.59 8.12
C ASN A 269 -22.17 -12.45 7.59
N GLN A 270 -21.39 -11.77 8.44
CA GLN A 270 -20.55 -10.63 8.04
C GLN A 270 -19.51 -10.95 6.93
N LYS A 271 -18.98 -12.18 6.84
CA LYS A 271 -18.16 -12.64 5.71
C LYS A 271 -18.90 -12.57 4.37
N LEU A 272 -20.21 -12.78 4.36
CA LEU A 272 -21.04 -12.67 3.16
C LEU A 272 -21.31 -11.20 2.84
N ARG A 273 -21.60 -10.35 3.85
CA ARG A 273 -21.71 -8.88 3.69
C ARG A 273 -20.43 -8.30 3.09
N PHE A 274 -19.26 -8.62 3.66
CA PHE A 274 -17.96 -8.26 3.12
C PHE A 274 -17.71 -8.85 1.72
N GLY A 275 -18.12 -10.10 1.49
CA GLY A 275 -18.04 -10.74 0.17
C GLY A 275 -18.81 -9.99 -0.92
N LYS A 276 -20.00 -9.47 -0.60
CA LYS A 276 -20.80 -8.60 -1.47
C LYS A 276 -20.10 -7.24 -1.70
N ALA A 277 -19.66 -6.57 -0.64
CA ALA A 277 -18.97 -5.27 -0.73
C ALA A 277 -17.65 -5.35 -1.53
N LEU A 278 -16.87 -6.43 -1.37
CA LEU A 278 -15.66 -6.69 -2.14
C LEU A 278 -15.95 -6.99 -3.61
N ALA A 279 -16.99 -7.77 -3.91
CA ALA A 279 -17.41 -8.01 -5.30
C ALA A 279 -17.91 -6.71 -5.96
N GLU A 280 -18.52 -5.81 -5.19
CA GLU A 280 -18.96 -4.50 -5.65
C GLU A 280 -17.81 -3.54 -5.92
N ALA A 281 -16.87 -3.39 -4.99
CA ALA A 281 -15.67 -2.56 -5.15
C ALA A 281 -14.76 -3.02 -6.32
N LEU A 282 -14.94 -4.26 -6.79
CA LEU A 282 -14.27 -4.84 -7.95
C LEU A 282 -15.08 -4.76 -9.25
N LYS A 283 -16.32 -4.24 -9.28
CA LYS A 283 -17.18 -4.25 -10.49
C LYS A 283 -16.53 -3.65 -11.74
N SER A 284 -15.67 -2.64 -11.57
CA SER A 284 -14.96 -1.91 -12.62
C SER A 284 -13.53 -2.41 -12.90
N ASP A 285 -13.18 -3.60 -12.43
CA ASP A 285 -11.86 -4.20 -12.64
C ASP A 285 -11.95 -5.44 -13.54
N ASP A 286 -11.22 -5.46 -14.66
CA ASP A 286 -11.21 -6.61 -15.59
C ASP A 286 -10.83 -7.94 -14.89
N ASN A 287 -10.07 -7.85 -13.80
CA ASN A 287 -9.62 -8.98 -13.01
C ASN A 287 -10.57 -9.33 -11.85
N ALA A 288 -11.75 -8.72 -11.73
CA ALA A 288 -12.73 -8.95 -10.66
C ALA A 288 -12.99 -10.45 -10.39
N LYS A 289 -13.21 -11.23 -11.46
CA LYS A 289 -13.45 -12.68 -11.41
C LYS A 289 -12.25 -13.45 -10.83
N SER A 290 -11.04 -12.90 -10.90
CA SER A 290 -9.81 -13.49 -10.35
C SER A 290 -9.59 -13.18 -8.85
N TYR A 291 -10.25 -12.15 -8.30
CA TYR A 291 -10.12 -11.74 -6.90
C TYR A 291 -11.28 -12.25 -6.02
N GLY A 292 -11.11 -12.14 -4.71
CA GLY A 292 -12.15 -12.47 -3.72
C GLY A 292 -11.59 -12.51 -2.30
N THR A 293 -12.40 -12.94 -1.33
CA THR A 293 -12.08 -12.85 0.10
C THR A 293 -10.83 -13.64 0.56
N HIS A 294 -10.31 -14.56 -0.27
CA HIS A 294 -9.02 -15.22 -0.02
C HIS A 294 -7.80 -14.51 -0.65
N SER A 295 -8.01 -13.57 -1.57
CA SER A 295 -6.94 -12.81 -2.22
C SER A 295 -6.20 -11.89 -1.26
N THR A 296 -6.90 -11.24 -0.31
CA THR A 296 -6.31 -10.37 0.73
C THR A 296 -5.21 -11.10 1.51
N ARG A 297 -5.51 -12.29 2.04
CA ARG A 297 -4.55 -13.10 2.81
C ARG A 297 -3.37 -13.60 1.94
N LYS A 298 -3.63 -13.94 0.68
CA LYS A 298 -2.54 -14.28 -0.26
C LYS A 298 -1.64 -13.07 -0.51
N GLY A 299 -2.25 -11.91 -0.73
CA GLY A 299 -1.58 -10.65 -1.02
C GLY A 299 -0.63 -10.23 0.10
N VAL A 300 -1.14 -10.11 1.33
CA VAL A 300 -0.32 -9.69 2.49
C VAL A 300 0.84 -10.65 2.78
N ALA A 301 0.65 -11.95 2.60
CA ALA A 301 1.71 -12.95 2.78
C ALA A 301 2.77 -12.88 1.67
N SER A 302 2.38 -12.59 0.42
CA SER A 302 3.34 -12.33 -0.66
C SER A 302 4.09 -11.01 -0.43
N TYR A 303 3.36 -9.93 -0.10
CA TYR A 303 3.90 -8.59 0.12
C TYR A 303 4.96 -8.55 1.22
N ALA A 304 4.68 -9.16 2.38
CA ALA A 304 5.64 -9.28 3.47
C ALA A 304 6.95 -9.97 3.03
N CYS A 305 6.87 -10.98 2.17
CA CYS A 305 8.03 -11.72 1.65
C CYS A 305 8.65 -11.12 0.38
N SER A 306 8.08 -10.05 -0.21
CA SER A 306 8.53 -9.49 -1.50
C SER A 306 8.88 -8.00 -1.47
N GLY A 307 8.70 -7.31 -0.35
CA GLY A 307 8.92 -5.86 -0.25
C GLY A 307 10.39 -5.43 -0.11
N SER A 308 11.25 -6.28 0.44
CA SER A 308 12.68 -6.00 0.65
C SER A 308 13.48 -7.28 0.88
N THR A 309 14.79 -7.25 0.61
CA THR A 309 15.74 -8.29 1.03
C THR A 309 15.91 -8.36 2.55
N GLY A 310 15.65 -7.26 3.26
CA GLY A 310 15.60 -7.19 4.73
C GLY A 310 14.22 -7.42 5.32
N GLY A 311 13.31 -8.10 4.61
CA GLY A 311 11.93 -8.32 5.04
C GLY A 311 11.76 -9.26 6.25
N PRO A 312 10.54 -9.36 6.83
CA PRO A 312 10.25 -10.23 7.97
C PRO A 312 10.52 -11.71 7.70
N SER A 313 10.91 -12.44 8.75
CA SER A 313 11.24 -13.86 8.61
C SER A 313 10.03 -14.69 8.13
N ILE A 314 10.30 -15.69 7.28
CA ILE A 314 9.25 -16.63 6.83
C ILE A 314 8.60 -17.38 8.00
N VAL A 315 9.33 -17.57 9.11
CA VAL A 315 8.80 -18.09 10.38
C VAL A 315 7.70 -17.17 10.91
N SER A 316 7.98 -15.87 11.06
CA SER A 316 6.99 -14.87 11.50
C SER A 316 5.77 -14.85 10.58
N VAL A 317 5.98 -14.86 9.26
CA VAL A 317 4.91 -14.88 8.25
C VAL A 317 4.05 -16.14 8.34
N CYS A 318 4.66 -17.32 8.56
CA CYS A 318 3.94 -18.57 8.73
C CYS A 318 3.16 -18.63 10.06
N LEU A 319 3.77 -18.23 11.17
CA LEU A 319 3.13 -18.19 12.49
C LEU A 319 1.97 -17.17 12.53
N ARG A 320 2.18 -15.95 12.03
CA ARG A 320 1.10 -14.95 11.86
C ARG A 320 0.07 -15.43 10.83
N CYS A 321 0.42 -16.23 9.84
CA CYS A 321 -0.59 -16.94 9.03
C CYS A 321 -1.32 -18.06 9.80
N GLY A 322 -0.76 -18.66 10.85
CA GLY A 322 -1.22 -19.95 11.37
C GLY A 322 -1.03 -21.07 10.34
N TRP A 323 0.10 -21.07 9.64
CA TRP A 323 0.60 -22.18 8.83
C TRP A 323 1.59 -23.00 9.67
N SER A 324 1.60 -24.32 9.45
CA SER A 324 2.67 -25.19 9.95
C SER A 324 3.94 -24.96 9.13
N LEU A 325 5.07 -24.91 9.82
CA LEU A 325 6.42 -24.83 9.26
C LEU A 325 6.87 -26.21 8.75
N GLY A 326 6.44 -27.28 9.43
CA GLY A 326 6.57 -28.66 9.00
C GLY A 326 7.54 -29.48 9.84
N GLY A 327 7.05 -30.61 10.35
CA GLY A 327 7.88 -31.67 10.95
C GLY A 327 8.71 -31.20 12.13
N VAL A 328 10.02 -31.06 11.93
CA VAL A 328 10.98 -30.64 12.96
C VAL A 328 10.85 -29.14 13.28
N GLN A 329 10.48 -28.30 12.30
CA GLN A 329 10.46 -26.85 12.45
C GLN A 329 9.40 -26.37 13.44
N ASP A 330 8.20 -26.97 13.41
CA ASP A 330 7.09 -26.66 14.34
C ASP A 330 7.41 -26.96 15.82
N ARG A 331 8.51 -27.68 16.11
CA ARG A 331 8.96 -27.96 17.48
C ARG A 331 9.86 -26.87 18.04
N TYR A 332 10.74 -26.30 17.22
CA TYR A 332 11.81 -25.40 17.65
C TYR A 332 11.54 -23.93 17.36
N PHE A 333 10.92 -23.61 16.21
CA PHE A 333 10.61 -22.23 15.87
C PHE A 333 9.26 -21.84 16.48
N ARG A 334 9.30 -20.86 17.39
CA ARG A 334 8.15 -20.37 18.16
C ARG A 334 7.83 -18.92 17.80
N TYR A 335 6.71 -18.44 18.32
CA TYR A 335 6.37 -17.02 18.26
C TYR A 335 7.37 -16.22 19.10
N GLU A 336 7.84 -15.11 18.55
CA GLU A 336 8.63 -14.10 19.25
C GLU A 336 8.00 -12.74 18.96
N SER A 337 7.79 -11.92 20.00
CA SER A 337 7.04 -10.66 19.89
C SER A 337 7.66 -9.72 18.87
N ALA A 338 8.97 -9.49 18.92
CA ALA A 338 9.70 -8.63 17.98
C ALA A 338 9.52 -9.07 16.50
N GLY A 339 9.42 -10.38 16.24
CA GLY A 339 9.21 -10.93 14.90
C GLY A 339 7.80 -10.70 14.36
N ASP A 340 6.78 -10.71 15.23
CA ASP A 340 5.40 -10.35 14.88
C ASP A 340 5.19 -8.83 14.78
N GLN A 341 5.83 -8.05 15.66
CA GLN A 341 5.83 -6.59 15.68
C GLN A 341 6.44 -6.02 14.39
N PHE A 342 7.65 -6.48 14.02
CA PHE A 342 8.30 -6.10 12.77
C PHE A 342 7.46 -6.44 11.54
N LEU A 343 6.88 -7.65 11.50
CA LEU A 343 5.94 -8.05 10.46
C LEU A 343 4.68 -7.17 10.43
N GLY A 344 4.15 -6.79 11.60
CA GLY A 344 3.01 -5.90 11.76
C GLY A 344 3.24 -4.53 11.13
N ARG A 345 4.40 -3.90 11.36
CA ARG A 345 4.78 -2.64 10.71
C ARG A 345 4.89 -2.76 9.20
N VAL A 346 5.55 -3.82 8.72
CA VAL A 346 5.71 -4.04 7.27
C VAL A 346 4.35 -4.18 6.59
N ILE A 347 3.41 -4.94 7.16
CA ILE A 347 2.08 -5.12 6.54
C ILE A 347 1.13 -3.94 6.75
N ALA A 348 1.37 -3.08 7.75
CA ALA A 348 0.74 -1.76 7.85
C ALA A 348 1.22 -0.77 6.77
N GLY A 349 2.28 -1.12 6.02
CA GLY A 349 2.80 -0.32 4.92
C GLY A 349 3.77 0.78 5.34
N LEU A 350 4.36 0.69 6.54
CA LEU A 350 5.36 1.64 7.00
C LEU A 350 6.65 1.55 6.14
N PRO A 351 7.35 2.67 5.87
CA PRO A 351 8.38 2.74 4.84
C PRO A 351 9.71 2.10 5.30
N LEU A 352 9.83 0.78 5.10
CA LEU A 352 10.92 -0.09 5.57
C LEU A 352 12.36 0.39 5.28
N ASN A 353 12.56 1.24 4.28
CA ASN A 353 13.87 1.77 3.89
C ASN A 353 14.04 3.26 4.27
N LYS A 354 13.42 3.72 5.38
CA LYS A 354 13.48 5.09 5.91
C LYS A 354 13.40 5.08 7.45
N ALA A 355 13.88 6.16 8.10
CA ALA A 355 13.71 6.37 9.54
C ALA A 355 12.21 6.33 9.97
N ARG A 356 11.31 6.85 9.12
CA ARG A 356 9.84 6.80 9.32
C ARG A 356 9.23 5.39 9.43
N PHE A 357 9.98 4.30 9.25
CA PHE A 357 9.51 2.98 9.68
C PHE A 357 9.25 2.91 11.19
N ALA A 358 10.02 3.67 11.98
CA ALA A 358 9.84 3.83 13.42
C ALA A 358 8.78 4.89 13.81
N ALA A 359 7.99 5.40 12.86
CA ALA A 359 6.91 6.33 13.17
C ALA A 359 5.93 5.72 14.19
N LEU A 360 5.55 6.55 15.17
CA LEU A 360 4.48 6.26 16.12
C LEU A 360 3.11 6.53 15.48
N PRO A 361 2.02 5.90 15.98
CA PRO A 361 0.66 6.35 15.69
C PRO A 361 0.46 7.82 16.10
N PRO A 362 -0.47 8.55 15.45
CA PRO A 362 -0.99 9.78 16.02
C PRO A 362 -1.55 9.52 17.42
N HIS A 363 -1.09 10.28 18.41
CA HIS A 363 -1.41 10.07 19.82
C HIS A 363 -1.45 11.43 20.57
N PHE A 364 -1.87 11.42 21.84
CA PHE A 364 -1.88 12.62 22.69
C PHE A 364 -0.65 12.67 23.61
N SER A 365 -0.25 13.86 24.07
CA SER A 365 0.94 14.06 24.89
C SER A 365 0.98 13.25 26.20
N SER A 366 -0.18 12.84 26.71
CA SER A 366 -0.35 11.97 27.88
C SER A 366 -1.25 10.77 27.52
N PRO A 367 -1.01 9.56 28.08
CA PRO A 367 -1.91 8.42 27.92
C PRO A 367 -3.21 8.56 28.71
N VAL A 368 -3.27 9.50 29.66
CA VAL A 368 -4.46 9.84 30.46
C VAL A 368 -4.60 11.36 30.48
N SER A 369 -5.69 11.88 29.93
CA SER A 369 -5.97 13.32 29.93
C SER A 369 -7.47 13.57 30.10
N SER A 370 -7.86 14.18 31.22
CA SER A 370 -9.26 14.46 31.55
C SER A 370 -9.96 15.37 30.52
N THR A 371 -9.21 16.19 29.78
CA THR A 371 -9.74 17.01 28.67
C THR A 371 -10.06 16.20 27.41
N VAL A 372 -9.37 15.06 27.22
CA VAL A 372 -9.53 14.16 26.07
C VAL A 372 -10.53 13.04 26.37
N GLU A 373 -10.58 12.56 27.61
CA GLU A 373 -11.56 11.56 28.08
C GLU A 373 -13.01 11.99 27.79
N VAL A 374 -13.31 13.28 27.96
CA VAL A 374 -14.63 13.86 27.63
C VAL A 374 -14.98 13.71 26.15
N ASP A 375 -14.00 13.83 25.25
CA ASP A 375 -14.20 13.64 23.80
C ASP A 375 -14.22 12.16 23.41
N VAL A 376 -13.40 11.32 24.06
CA VAL A 376 -13.44 9.86 23.93
C VAL A 376 -14.82 9.32 24.31
N ALA A 377 -15.40 9.78 25.41
CA ALA A 377 -16.75 9.44 25.84
C ALA A 377 -17.83 9.91 24.84
N ARG A 378 -17.65 11.08 24.19
CA ARG A 378 -18.61 11.61 23.19
C ARG A 378 -18.53 10.91 21.84
N VAL A 379 -17.34 10.47 21.41
CA VAL A 379 -17.16 9.77 20.12
C VAL A 379 -17.44 8.26 20.24
N PHE A 380 -17.15 7.64 21.40
CA PHE A 380 -17.28 6.20 21.61
C PHE A 380 -18.14 5.81 22.86
N PRO A 381 -19.34 6.41 23.07
CA PRO A 381 -20.10 6.25 24.32
C PRO A 381 -20.50 4.81 24.65
N GLY A 382 -20.70 3.95 23.64
CA GLY A 382 -21.00 2.53 23.87
C GLY A 382 -19.84 1.68 24.39
N LEU A 383 -18.61 2.21 24.39
CA LEU A 383 -17.38 1.46 24.74
C LEU A 383 -16.54 2.11 25.85
N VAL A 384 -16.80 3.36 26.26
CA VAL A 384 -15.96 4.08 27.23
C VAL A 384 -15.96 3.45 28.63
N ASP A 385 -17.04 2.75 29.00
CA ASP A 385 -17.19 2.02 30.27
C ASP A 385 -16.33 0.73 30.34
N ALA A 386 -15.76 0.28 29.22
CA ALA A 386 -14.86 -0.87 29.18
C ALA A 386 -13.41 -0.42 29.38
N ASP A 387 -12.91 -0.53 30.62
CA ASP A 387 -11.55 -0.13 30.99
C ASP A 387 -10.47 -0.73 30.08
N GLU A 388 -10.65 -1.98 29.63
CA GLU A 388 -9.67 -2.64 28.73
C GLU A 388 -9.62 -2.04 27.32
N LEU A 389 -10.64 -1.28 26.94
CA LEU A 389 -10.72 -0.57 25.66
C LEU A 389 -10.31 0.90 25.76
N ARG A 390 -10.36 1.54 26.93
CA ARG A 390 -10.13 3.00 27.06
C ARG A 390 -8.80 3.50 26.44
N PRO A 391 -7.64 2.80 26.57
CA PRO A 391 -6.42 3.19 25.86
C PRO A 391 -6.52 3.04 24.34
N ILE A 392 -7.26 2.03 23.86
CA ILE A 392 -7.51 1.80 22.43
C ILE A 392 -8.40 2.91 21.86
N LEU A 393 -9.39 3.39 22.63
CA LEU A 393 -10.27 4.48 22.21
C LEU A 393 -9.52 5.82 22.10
N HIS A 394 -8.56 6.11 22.98
CA HIS A 394 -7.62 7.24 22.82
C HIS A 394 -6.80 7.13 21.53
N LEU A 395 -6.25 5.93 21.28
CA LEU A 395 -5.47 5.65 20.07
C LEU A 395 -6.33 5.64 18.79
N CYS A 396 -7.65 5.54 18.91
CA CYS A 396 -8.60 5.74 17.81
C CYS A 396 -8.98 7.22 17.62
N LEU A 397 -9.12 8.01 18.69
CA LEU A 397 -9.50 9.43 18.58
C LEU A 397 -8.42 10.25 17.87
N ALA A 398 -7.14 10.07 18.22
CA ALA A 398 -6.05 10.88 17.65
C ALA A 398 -5.90 10.73 16.11
N PRO A 399 -6.02 9.55 15.48
CA PRO A 399 -6.04 9.42 14.02
C PRO A 399 -7.25 10.07 13.33
N LEU A 400 -8.44 10.08 13.94
CA LEU A 400 -9.58 10.83 13.38
C LEU A 400 -9.28 12.33 13.34
N VAL A 401 -8.59 12.83 14.36
CA VAL A 401 -8.18 14.23 14.48
C VAL A 401 -7.05 14.59 13.52
N TYR A 402 -6.01 13.75 13.46
CA TYR A 402 -4.85 13.94 12.61
C TYR A 402 -5.21 13.90 11.11
N HIS A 403 -6.09 12.98 10.71
CA HIS A 403 -6.54 12.83 9.33
C HIS A 403 -7.83 13.60 9.00
N GLY A 404 -8.26 14.55 9.84
CA GLY A 404 -9.55 15.25 9.71
C GLY A 404 -9.79 15.83 8.31
N ASP A 405 -8.83 16.59 7.77
CA ASP A 405 -8.94 17.21 6.44
C ASP A 405 -9.02 16.16 5.33
N TYR A 406 -8.16 15.13 5.37
CA TYR A 406 -8.18 14.04 4.41
C TYR A 406 -9.55 13.34 4.39
N LEU A 407 -10.15 13.13 5.57
CA LEU A 407 -11.48 12.52 5.70
C LEU A 407 -12.59 13.47 5.20
N LEU A 408 -12.47 14.78 5.39
CA LEU A 408 -13.39 15.78 4.82
C LEU A 408 -13.29 15.88 3.29
N GLU A 409 -12.09 15.78 2.72
CA GLU A 409 -11.83 15.85 1.28
C GLU A 409 -12.24 14.57 0.52
N ASN A 410 -12.10 13.39 1.15
CA ASN A 410 -12.22 12.09 0.48
C ASN A 410 -13.53 11.34 0.78
N LEU A 411 -14.37 11.85 1.69
CA LEU A 411 -15.68 11.27 2.00
C LEU A 411 -16.82 12.11 1.41
N ALA A 412 -17.86 11.45 0.91
CA ALA A 412 -19.07 12.14 0.47
C ALA A 412 -19.77 12.83 1.66
N PRO A 413 -20.41 14.01 1.50
CA PRO A 413 -21.14 14.70 2.58
C PRO A 413 -22.22 13.87 3.28
N SER A 414 -22.75 12.83 2.63
CA SER A 414 -23.71 11.89 3.19
C SER A 414 -23.10 10.71 3.97
N HIS A 415 -21.77 10.63 4.08
CA HIS A 415 -21.08 9.55 4.78
C HIS A 415 -21.21 9.71 6.30
N ALA A 416 -21.64 8.64 6.98
CA ALA A 416 -22.01 8.65 8.40
C ALA A 416 -20.98 9.30 9.35
N LEU A 417 -19.67 9.18 9.08
CA LEU A 417 -18.62 9.79 9.89
C LEU A 417 -18.77 11.31 10.02
N LEU A 418 -19.17 12.00 8.94
CA LEU A 418 -19.27 13.46 8.92
C LEU A 418 -20.48 13.96 9.75
N SER A 419 -21.39 13.07 10.13
CA SER A 419 -22.52 13.35 11.03
C SER A 419 -22.20 13.08 12.52
N THR A 420 -20.98 12.65 12.85
CA THR A 420 -20.55 12.37 14.23
C THR A 420 -20.18 13.65 14.99
N TYR A 421 -20.04 13.57 16.32
CA TYR A 421 -19.68 14.70 17.18
C TYR A 421 -18.47 15.49 16.66
N LEU A 422 -17.35 14.78 16.42
CA LEU A 422 -16.06 15.39 16.08
C LEU A 422 -16.07 16.17 14.76
N PHE A 423 -16.83 15.70 13.76
CA PHE A 423 -16.92 16.34 12.45
C PHE A 423 -18.03 17.40 12.35
N ARG A 424 -18.88 17.50 13.37
CA ARG A 424 -19.91 18.54 13.52
C ARG A 424 -19.47 19.73 14.37
N ASP A 425 -18.48 19.54 15.25
CA ASP A 425 -17.98 20.55 16.18
C ASP A 425 -16.55 20.97 15.78
N PRO A 426 -16.40 22.05 14.96
CA PRO A 426 -15.09 22.51 14.53
C PRO A 426 -14.23 23.06 15.69
N ILE A 427 -14.84 23.42 16.83
CA ILE A 427 -14.13 23.93 18.01
C ILE A 427 -13.49 22.75 18.76
N ALA A 428 -14.23 21.66 18.97
CA ALA A 428 -13.67 20.42 19.49
C ALA A 428 -12.62 19.84 18.53
N MET A 429 -12.88 19.89 17.22
CA MET A 429 -11.94 19.47 16.18
C MET A 429 -10.59 20.19 16.32
N ALA A 430 -10.60 21.53 16.35
CA ALA A 430 -9.40 22.36 16.47
C ALA A 430 -8.70 22.19 17.83
N ARG A 431 -9.46 22.14 18.93
CA ARG A 431 -8.94 21.94 20.30
C ARG A 431 -8.24 20.59 20.47
N LEU A 432 -8.76 19.52 19.86
CA LEU A 432 -8.07 18.23 19.86
C LEU A 432 -6.85 18.25 18.96
N ARG A 433 -6.91 18.97 17.83
CA ARG A 433 -5.82 19.02 16.84
C ARG A 433 -4.53 19.64 17.37
N SER A 434 -4.62 20.63 18.26
CA SER A 434 -3.45 21.20 18.96
C SER A 434 -2.85 20.28 20.03
N GLN A 435 -3.49 19.16 20.37
CA GLN A 435 -3.02 18.18 21.37
C GLN A 435 -2.52 16.86 20.75
N VAL A 436 -2.62 16.67 19.43
CA VAL A 436 -2.17 15.44 18.75
C VAL A 436 -0.72 15.56 18.26
N ILE A 437 0.08 14.56 18.61
CA ILE A 437 1.52 14.44 18.33
C ILE A 437 1.79 13.22 17.43
N THR A 438 2.83 13.31 16.60
CA THR A 438 3.31 12.22 15.71
C THR A 438 4.83 12.00 15.74
N CYS A 439 5.56 12.71 16.61
CA CYS A 439 7.00 12.52 16.85
C CYS A 439 7.26 11.65 18.09
N ASP A 440 8.52 11.58 18.54
CA ASP A 440 8.95 10.77 19.70
C ASP A 440 8.16 11.13 20.97
N SER A 441 7.85 10.11 21.78
CA SER A 441 6.90 10.21 22.90
C SER A 441 7.55 9.79 24.23
N PRO A 442 7.27 10.47 25.36
CA PRO A 442 7.83 10.09 26.66
C PRO A 442 7.20 8.79 27.21
N TRP A 443 6.02 8.42 26.75
CA TRP A 443 5.23 7.29 27.28
C TRP A 443 5.00 6.15 26.29
N MET A 444 5.25 6.36 24.99
CA MET A 444 5.05 5.37 23.93
C MET A 444 6.36 5.10 23.18
N ARG A 445 6.78 3.83 23.06
CA ARG A 445 8.03 3.46 22.38
C ARG A 445 7.76 2.68 21.10
N PRO A 446 8.51 2.94 20.00
CA PRO A 446 8.31 2.22 18.75
C PRO A 446 8.81 0.77 18.85
N THR A 447 7.87 -0.19 18.83
CA THR A 447 8.17 -1.62 18.91
C THR A 447 8.57 -2.23 17.56
N GLY A 448 9.23 -3.40 17.54
CA GLY A 448 9.52 -4.13 16.30
C GLY A 448 10.47 -3.47 15.29
N ILE A 449 11.38 -2.61 15.76
CA ILE A 449 12.34 -1.87 14.92
C ILE A 449 13.61 -2.70 14.66
N PRO A 450 13.99 -2.99 13.41
CA PRO A 450 15.26 -3.62 13.11
C PRO A 450 16.42 -2.58 13.13
N PRO A 451 17.65 -2.96 13.51
CA PRO A 451 18.73 -2.00 13.82
C PRO A 451 19.10 -1.01 12.71
N TYR A 452 18.89 -1.36 11.44
CA TYR A 452 19.22 -0.47 10.33
C TYR A 452 18.30 0.76 10.20
N ILE A 453 17.13 0.77 10.86
CA ILE A 453 16.25 1.95 10.91
C ILE A 453 16.85 3.04 11.81
N GLU A 454 17.54 2.64 12.88
CA GLU A 454 18.28 3.56 13.76
C GLU A 454 19.44 4.21 12.99
N ILE A 455 20.15 3.42 12.17
CA ILE A 455 21.15 3.96 11.22
C ILE A 455 20.49 4.94 10.24
N TYR A 456 19.29 4.68 9.74
CA TYR A 456 18.57 5.65 8.90
C TYR A 456 18.14 6.93 9.66
N LYS A 457 17.78 6.85 10.95
CA LYS A 457 17.50 8.03 11.79
C LYS A 457 18.75 8.90 11.92
N GLN A 458 19.86 8.29 12.35
CA GLN A 458 21.15 8.98 12.53
C GLN A 458 21.70 9.57 11.21
N LEU A 459 21.49 8.89 10.07
CA LEU A 459 21.84 9.43 8.74
C LEU A 459 20.94 10.61 8.31
N GLU A 460 19.66 10.62 8.68
CA GLU A 460 18.73 11.71 8.37
C GLU A 460 18.97 12.94 9.27
N GLU A 461 19.33 12.71 10.54
CA GLU A 461 19.80 13.73 11.50
C GLU A 461 21.13 14.34 11.05
N THR A 462 22.15 13.51 10.77
CA THR A 462 23.46 13.96 10.23
C THR A 462 23.29 14.75 8.94
N ARG A 463 22.42 14.29 8.04
CA ARG A 463 22.12 15.00 6.78
C ARG A 463 21.41 16.34 7.01
N SER A 464 20.69 16.51 8.09
CA SER A 464 20.06 17.79 8.45
C SER A 464 21.12 18.73 9.01
N ALA A 465 21.88 18.30 10.03
CA ALA A 465 23.01 19.06 10.56
C ALA A 465 24.00 19.53 9.48
N VAL A 466 24.30 18.71 8.47
CA VAL A 466 25.17 19.10 7.33
C VAL A 466 24.54 20.12 6.37
N LYS A 467 23.20 20.18 6.25
CA LYS A 467 22.51 21.25 5.51
C LYS A 467 22.44 22.57 6.28
N ASP A 468 22.33 22.47 7.61
CA ASP A 468 22.07 23.60 8.49
C ASP A 468 23.40 24.29 8.91
N LEU A 469 24.51 23.53 8.90
CA LEU A 469 25.88 23.99 9.12
C LEU A 469 26.28 25.29 8.39
N PRO A 470 25.92 25.56 7.11
CA PRO A 470 26.24 26.83 6.45
C PRO A 470 25.53 28.04 7.04
N ASP A 471 24.40 27.85 7.72
CA ASP A 471 23.69 28.92 8.43
C ASP A 471 24.26 29.10 9.85
N THR A 472 24.54 28.01 10.57
CA THR A 472 25.30 28.07 11.84
C THR A 472 26.69 28.71 11.68
N ILE A 473 27.36 28.48 10.54
CA ILE A 473 28.63 29.16 10.23
C ILE A 473 28.43 30.66 10.03
N LYS A 474 27.31 31.13 9.45
CA LYS A 474 27.03 32.58 9.34
C LYS A 474 26.77 33.20 10.70
N GLU A 475 26.02 32.51 11.55
CA GLU A 475 25.73 32.93 12.93
C GLU A 475 27.04 33.07 13.72
N LEU A 476 27.88 32.03 13.74
CA LEU A 476 29.18 32.06 14.41
C LEU A 476 30.17 33.10 13.83
N LEU A 477 30.15 33.33 12.51
CA LEU A 477 30.96 34.40 11.89
C LEU A 477 30.46 35.80 12.28
N ALA A 478 29.15 35.99 12.40
CA ALA A 478 28.56 37.24 12.88
C ALA A 478 28.87 37.49 14.37
N GLU A 479 28.73 36.46 15.22
CA GLU A 479 29.09 36.51 16.64
C GLU A 479 30.60 36.79 16.85
N ALA A 480 31.47 36.20 16.02
CA ALA A 480 32.91 36.46 16.04
C ALA A 480 33.31 37.82 15.42
N GLY A 481 32.36 38.58 14.86
CA GLY A 481 32.62 39.84 14.14
C GLY A 481 33.34 39.67 12.79
N ILE A 482 33.58 38.44 12.33
CA ILE A 482 34.30 38.11 11.09
C ILE A 482 33.34 38.27 9.90
N GLY A 483 33.10 39.54 9.58
CA GLY A 483 32.10 40.03 8.63
C GLY A 483 31.74 41.50 8.87
N ALA A 484 32.07 42.06 10.05
CA ALA A 484 31.82 43.44 10.44
C ALA A 484 32.85 44.44 9.86
N THR A 485 33.17 44.33 8.57
CA THR A 485 33.90 45.34 7.79
C THR A 485 33.17 45.51 6.45
N ILE A 486 32.57 46.64 6.10
CA ILE A 486 32.85 48.03 6.52
C ILE A 486 31.57 48.70 7.07
N ALA A 487 31.62 49.21 8.30
CA ALA A 487 30.56 50.05 8.87
C ALA A 487 31.13 51.05 9.90
N ALA A 488 31.66 52.18 9.42
CA ALA A 488 32.12 53.28 10.27
C ALA A 488 31.68 54.63 9.70
N ASN A 489 30.99 55.42 10.55
CA ASN A 489 30.39 56.74 10.32
C ASN A 489 29.05 56.78 9.53
N PRO A 490 27.95 57.21 10.17
CA PRO A 490 26.65 57.42 9.52
C PRO A 490 26.41 58.88 9.07
N PRO A 491 25.75 59.10 7.92
CA PRO A 491 24.83 60.21 7.71
C PRO A 491 23.37 59.76 7.96
N PRO A 492 22.42 60.69 8.23
CA PRO A 492 21.10 60.32 8.75
C PRO A 492 20.05 59.92 7.69
N SER A 493 19.18 58.98 8.09
CA SER A 493 17.76 58.87 7.70
C SER A 493 17.39 59.03 6.21
N SER A 494 17.31 57.91 5.47
CA SER A 494 16.18 57.68 4.55
C SER A 494 16.07 56.21 4.09
N ALA A 495 14.83 55.83 3.75
CA ALA A 495 14.35 54.66 3.01
C ALA A 495 15.28 53.42 2.81
N SER A 496 14.79 52.30 3.35
CA SER A 496 14.96 50.92 2.87
C SER A 496 15.45 50.72 1.42
N PHE A 497 16.49 49.91 1.26
CA PHE A 497 16.83 49.25 -0.02
C PHE A 497 16.98 47.74 0.17
N GLU A 498 16.22 46.97 -0.61
CA GLU A 498 16.23 45.50 -0.54
C GLU A 498 17.50 44.90 -1.17
N SER A 499 18.15 44.00 -0.44
CA SER A 499 19.33 43.30 -0.93
C SER A 499 18.95 42.23 -1.95
N ASN A 500 19.23 42.51 -3.23
CA ASN A 500 18.88 41.69 -4.39
C ASN A 500 19.53 40.29 -4.37
N ASN A 501 18.86 39.33 -3.73
CA ASN A 501 19.30 37.96 -3.50
C ASN A 501 19.36 37.14 -4.81
N THR A 502 20.47 37.30 -5.55
CA THR A 502 20.64 36.75 -6.90
C THR A 502 20.94 35.26 -6.83
N ARG A 503 19.99 34.41 -7.23
CA ARG A 503 20.11 32.95 -7.15
C ARG A 503 21.07 32.41 -8.20
N VAL A 504 22.18 31.84 -7.76
CA VAL A 504 23.21 31.26 -8.66
C VAL A 504 22.90 29.79 -8.94
N HIS A 505 23.10 29.37 -10.18
CA HIS A 505 22.88 27.99 -10.66
C HIS A 505 24.21 27.37 -11.12
N PHE A 506 24.37 26.06 -10.93
CA PHE A 506 25.57 25.32 -11.37
C PHE A 506 25.22 24.31 -12.47
N TRP A 507 25.86 24.42 -13.64
CA TRP A 507 25.77 23.50 -14.77
C TRP A 507 26.98 23.72 -15.70
N ASP A 508 27.26 22.82 -16.66
CA ASP A 508 28.48 22.87 -17.51
C ASP A 508 29.81 23.09 -16.73
N ASN A 509 29.87 22.55 -15.50
CA ASN A 509 30.93 22.74 -14.50
C ASN A 509 31.25 24.21 -14.17
N LYS A 510 30.28 25.13 -14.30
CA LYS A 510 30.42 26.57 -14.06
C LYS A 510 29.21 27.11 -13.29
N PHE A 511 29.40 28.30 -12.70
CA PHE A 511 28.32 29.08 -12.11
C PHE A 511 27.68 29.99 -13.16
N HIS A 512 26.36 30.10 -13.11
CA HIS A 512 25.52 30.81 -14.06
C HIS A 512 24.40 31.57 -13.36
N PHE A 513 24.00 32.70 -13.91
CA PHE A 513 22.90 33.53 -13.40
C PHE A 513 21.49 33.00 -13.71
N LEU A 514 21.38 31.92 -14.49
CA LEU A 514 20.11 31.30 -14.89
C LEU A 514 20.23 29.77 -14.89
N PRO A 515 19.13 29.02 -14.63
CA PRO A 515 19.13 27.56 -14.70
C PRO A 515 19.25 27.06 -16.15
N ALA A 516 19.83 25.88 -16.36
CA ALA A 516 19.97 25.28 -17.69
C ALA A 516 18.62 25.10 -18.43
N SER A 517 17.51 24.98 -17.69
CA SER A 517 16.14 24.88 -18.19
C SER A 517 15.47 26.21 -18.52
N PHE A 518 16.11 27.37 -18.29
CA PHE A 518 15.55 28.69 -18.56
C PHE A 518 15.15 28.87 -20.04
N GLU A 519 13.94 29.37 -20.27
CA GLU A 519 13.45 29.79 -21.59
C GLU A 519 13.03 31.26 -21.54
N PHE A 520 13.30 32.02 -22.61
CA PHE A 520 12.87 33.41 -22.69
C PHE A 520 11.35 33.52 -22.78
N PRO A 521 10.69 34.40 -22.00
CA PRO A 521 9.25 34.62 -22.10
C PRO A 521 8.89 35.20 -23.47
N SER A 522 7.68 34.90 -23.94
CA SER A 522 7.12 35.42 -25.20
C SER A 522 6.62 36.88 -25.04
N ALA A 523 7.47 37.75 -24.50
CA ALA A 523 7.15 39.12 -24.13
C ALA A 523 6.95 40.07 -25.33
N ASP A 524 6.13 41.08 -25.10
CA ASP A 524 6.13 42.36 -25.80
C ASP A 524 7.36 43.22 -25.40
N PRO A 525 7.65 44.32 -26.13
CA PRO A 525 8.74 45.24 -25.81
C PRO A 525 8.78 45.82 -24.39
N LEU A 526 7.63 46.17 -23.79
CA LEU A 526 7.57 46.84 -22.49
C LEU A 526 7.83 45.84 -21.35
N THR A 527 7.16 44.68 -21.39
CA THR A 527 7.46 43.56 -20.49
C THR A 527 8.94 43.15 -20.60
N ALA A 528 9.49 43.14 -21.81
CA ALA A 528 10.90 42.84 -22.02
C ALA A 528 11.85 43.92 -21.45
N TRP A 529 11.49 45.20 -21.54
CA TRP A 529 12.24 46.32 -20.97
C TRP A 529 12.25 46.28 -19.43
N LYS A 530 11.11 46.00 -18.80
CA LYS A 530 11.03 45.77 -17.35
C LYS A 530 11.92 44.59 -16.91
N LEU A 531 11.88 43.46 -17.61
CA LEU A 531 12.78 42.31 -17.36
C LEU A 531 14.28 42.62 -17.59
N TRP A 532 14.60 43.59 -18.46
CA TRP A 532 15.98 44.03 -18.72
C TRP A 532 16.57 44.84 -17.55
N TRP A 533 15.74 45.67 -16.91
CA TRP A 533 16.13 46.58 -15.83
C TRP A 533 15.91 46.02 -14.42
N LEU A 534 14.81 45.31 -14.19
CA LEU A 534 14.39 44.83 -12.86
C LEU A 534 14.53 43.30 -12.70
N GLY A 535 14.53 42.55 -13.80
CA GLY A 535 14.59 41.08 -13.76
C GLY A 535 13.28 40.45 -13.32
N ASN A 536 13.33 39.31 -12.63
CA ASN A 536 12.16 38.68 -12.03
C ASN A 536 12.51 38.08 -10.66
N VAL A 537 12.27 38.87 -9.61
CA VAL A 537 12.58 38.52 -8.22
C VAL A 537 11.86 37.24 -7.77
N ALA A 538 10.58 37.08 -8.12
CA ALA A 538 9.77 35.92 -7.74
C ALA A 538 10.29 34.57 -8.31
N LEU A 539 10.98 34.61 -9.46
CA LEU A 539 11.66 33.45 -10.05
C LEU A 539 13.17 33.40 -9.74
N GLY A 540 13.70 34.40 -9.03
CA GLY A 540 15.12 34.54 -8.69
C GLY A 540 16.02 34.93 -9.86
N TYR A 541 15.46 35.43 -10.97
CA TYR A 541 16.22 35.80 -12.16
C TYR A 541 16.71 37.26 -12.08
N PRO A 542 18.01 37.54 -12.22
CA PRO A 542 18.52 38.90 -12.21
C PRO A 542 18.09 39.70 -13.46
N PRO A 543 18.20 41.04 -13.44
CA PRO A 543 17.96 41.88 -14.61
C PRO A 543 18.72 41.40 -15.85
N PHE A 544 18.03 41.22 -16.98
CA PHE A 544 18.62 40.56 -18.14
C PHE A 544 19.81 41.32 -18.76
N ARG A 545 20.02 42.61 -18.44
CA ARG A 545 21.26 43.33 -18.78
C ARG A 545 22.53 42.74 -18.15
N ARG A 546 22.41 41.96 -17.07
CA ARG A 546 23.51 41.27 -16.36
C ARG A 546 23.74 39.83 -16.86
N VAL A 547 22.82 39.30 -17.66
CA VAL A 547 22.88 37.93 -18.22
C VAL A 547 23.77 37.95 -19.47
N THR A 548 24.69 37.00 -19.57
CA THR A 548 25.59 36.87 -20.73
C THR A 548 25.21 35.68 -21.62
N SER A 549 25.86 35.55 -22.78
CA SER A 549 25.76 34.36 -23.62
C SER A 549 26.29 33.07 -22.94
N ARG A 550 27.06 33.20 -21.85
CA ARG A 550 27.54 32.05 -21.05
C ARG A 550 26.45 31.50 -20.14
N ASP A 551 25.48 32.33 -19.72
CA ASP A 551 24.39 31.97 -18.80
C ASP A 551 23.22 31.24 -19.48
N LEU A 552 23.39 30.82 -20.74
CA LEU A 552 22.31 30.34 -21.59
C LEU A 552 22.67 29.02 -22.27
N SER A 553 21.94 27.95 -21.92
CA SER A 553 22.24 26.57 -22.30
C SER A 553 22.18 26.24 -23.80
N THR A 554 21.77 27.17 -24.66
CA THR A 554 21.80 26.98 -26.13
C THR A 554 22.13 28.25 -26.90
N ARG A 555 22.76 28.09 -28.06
CA ARG A 555 23.03 29.20 -29.01
C ARG A 555 21.75 29.91 -29.47
N GLN A 556 20.59 29.24 -29.49
CA GLN A 556 19.30 29.86 -29.81
C GLN A 556 18.83 30.84 -28.72
N LYS A 557 19.10 30.52 -27.44
CA LYS A 557 18.84 31.42 -26.31
C LYS A 557 19.78 32.63 -26.37
N ALA A 558 21.08 32.41 -26.60
CA ALA A 558 22.05 33.50 -26.77
C ALA A 558 21.72 34.44 -27.95
N ASN A 559 21.24 33.91 -29.08
CA ASN A 559 20.73 34.72 -30.18
C ASN A 559 19.50 35.57 -29.76
N THR A 560 18.61 35.03 -28.92
CA THR A 560 17.42 35.75 -28.44
C THR A 560 17.80 36.87 -27.48
N LEU A 561 18.77 36.65 -26.58
CA LEU A 561 19.37 37.69 -25.74
C LEU A 561 19.98 38.82 -26.59
N SER A 562 20.67 38.49 -27.69
CA SER A 562 21.22 39.47 -28.62
C SER A 562 20.13 40.28 -29.35
N GLU A 563 18.99 39.68 -29.68
CA GLU A 563 17.83 40.40 -30.22
C GLU A 563 17.23 41.37 -29.18
N TRP A 564 17.12 40.97 -27.91
CA TRP A 564 16.66 41.84 -26.82
C TRP A 564 17.64 42.99 -26.58
N SER A 565 18.94 42.70 -26.42
CA SER A 565 19.98 43.72 -26.21
C SER A 565 20.01 44.75 -27.34
N MET A 566 19.86 44.33 -28.60
CA MET A 566 19.79 45.23 -29.75
C MET A 566 18.59 46.19 -29.69
N LEU A 567 17.43 45.74 -29.19
CA LEU A 567 16.28 46.62 -28.96
C LEU A 567 16.58 47.59 -27.81
N MET A 568 17.02 47.08 -26.66
CA MET A 568 17.17 47.90 -25.46
C MET A 568 18.26 48.97 -25.62
N THR A 569 19.41 48.64 -26.23
CA THR A 569 20.45 49.62 -26.53
C THR A 569 19.94 50.74 -27.44
N ARG A 570 19.03 50.46 -28.39
CA ARG A 570 18.45 51.51 -29.21
C ARG A 570 17.40 52.33 -28.45
N ILE A 571 16.56 51.72 -27.62
CA ILE A 571 15.63 52.44 -26.73
C ILE A 571 16.43 53.40 -25.83
N CYS A 572 17.50 52.93 -25.17
CA CYS A 572 18.38 53.80 -24.38
C CYS A 572 18.90 55.00 -25.19
N ALA A 573 19.36 54.79 -26.44
CA ALA A 573 19.89 55.86 -27.28
C ALA A 573 18.81 56.88 -27.73
N GLU A 574 17.57 56.45 -28.01
CA GLU A 574 16.47 57.37 -28.33
C GLU A 574 15.99 58.14 -27.07
N VAL A 575 16.07 57.53 -25.89
CA VAL A 575 15.80 58.19 -24.59
C VAL A 575 16.89 59.20 -24.26
N GLU A 576 18.16 58.84 -24.41
CA GLU A 576 19.31 59.73 -24.19
C GLU A 576 19.26 60.94 -25.15
N ALA A 577 18.88 60.72 -26.41
CA ALA A 577 18.59 61.79 -27.38
C ALA A 577 17.28 62.57 -27.11
N ALA A 578 16.49 62.18 -26.10
CA ALA A 578 15.28 62.87 -25.65
C ALA A 578 15.47 63.64 -24.33
N THR A 579 16.30 63.12 -23.43
CA THR A 579 16.49 63.64 -22.06
C THR A 579 17.86 64.26 -21.84
N GLY A 580 18.82 64.07 -22.75
CA GLY A 580 20.21 64.48 -22.58
C GLY A 580 20.98 63.67 -21.52
N SER A 581 20.43 62.54 -21.05
CA SER A 581 20.99 61.73 -19.95
C SER A 581 20.97 60.23 -20.27
N ALA A 582 22.09 59.55 -20.01
CA ALA A 582 22.25 58.13 -20.28
C ALA A 582 21.47 57.24 -19.29
N VAL A 583 20.61 56.37 -19.82
CA VAL A 583 19.80 55.43 -19.02
C VAL A 583 20.69 54.37 -18.37
N SER A 584 20.90 54.48 -17.06
CA SER A 584 21.90 53.68 -16.32
C SER A 584 21.37 53.01 -15.06
N ALA A 585 20.36 53.57 -14.38
CA ALA A 585 19.99 53.21 -13.01
C ALA A 585 18.47 53.05 -12.77
N VAL A 586 17.72 52.54 -13.77
CA VAL A 586 16.28 52.27 -13.65
C VAL A 586 16.00 51.31 -12.49
N GLN A 587 15.18 51.75 -11.53
CA GLN A 587 14.92 51.07 -10.25
C GLN A 587 13.44 50.77 -9.98
N THR A 588 12.49 51.51 -10.56
CA THR A 588 11.05 51.27 -10.38
C THR A 588 10.35 50.87 -11.68
N GLU A 589 9.17 50.24 -11.57
CA GLU A 589 8.35 49.95 -12.75
C GLU A 589 7.81 51.22 -13.43
N GLU A 590 7.42 52.24 -12.66
CA GLU A 590 6.92 53.51 -13.18
C GLU A 590 8.01 54.28 -13.95
N GLU A 591 9.25 54.28 -13.45
CA GLU A 591 10.40 54.83 -14.16
C GLU A 591 10.66 54.05 -15.46
N ALA A 592 10.58 52.71 -15.40
CA ALA A 592 10.73 51.86 -16.58
C ALA A 592 9.66 52.14 -17.65
N ASP A 593 8.39 52.31 -17.26
CA ASP A 593 7.28 52.64 -18.17
C ASP A 593 7.48 54.01 -18.83
N ASN A 594 7.78 55.05 -18.05
CA ASN A 594 7.98 56.41 -18.56
C ASN A 594 9.15 56.49 -19.56
N LEU A 595 10.30 55.89 -19.23
CA LEU A 595 11.46 55.88 -20.12
C LEU A 595 11.21 55.01 -21.36
N PHE A 596 10.42 53.94 -21.26
CA PHE A 596 10.07 53.11 -22.41
C PHE A 596 9.26 53.88 -23.45
N GLU A 597 8.20 54.58 -23.06
CA GLU A 597 7.36 55.33 -24.02
C GLU A 597 8.12 56.47 -24.71
N ILE A 598 9.05 57.13 -24.01
CA ILE A 598 9.95 58.15 -24.60
C ILE A 598 10.81 57.54 -25.72
N GLY A 599 11.42 56.37 -25.49
CA GLY A 599 12.26 55.73 -26.51
C GLY A 599 11.46 55.03 -27.62
N MET A 600 10.33 54.41 -27.28
CA MET A 600 9.51 53.64 -28.22
C MET A 600 8.71 54.53 -29.17
N SER A 601 8.25 55.71 -28.73
CA SER A 601 7.60 56.70 -29.61
C SER A 601 8.54 57.32 -30.65
N ARG A 602 9.85 57.34 -30.38
CA ARG A 602 10.90 57.88 -31.27
C ARG A 602 11.51 56.83 -32.21
N LEU A 603 11.31 55.54 -31.93
CA LEU A 603 11.84 54.44 -32.74
C LEU A 603 11.25 54.42 -34.17
N LYS A 604 12.10 54.65 -35.17
CA LYS A 604 11.72 54.58 -36.60
C LYS A 604 11.44 53.13 -37.02
N LEU A 605 10.15 52.76 -37.06
CA LEU A 605 9.65 51.47 -37.55
C LEU A 605 9.04 51.63 -38.93
N LEU A 606 9.17 50.60 -39.78
CA LEU A 606 8.50 50.56 -41.09
C LEU A 606 6.96 50.49 -40.93
N PRO A 607 6.19 51.31 -41.66
CA PRO A 607 4.73 51.19 -41.71
C PRO A 607 4.30 49.80 -42.18
N THR A 608 3.27 49.23 -41.55
CA THR A 608 2.66 47.98 -42.00
C THR A 608 1.20 48.22 -42.42
N PHE A 609 0.71 47.45 -43.40
CA PHE A 609 -0.64 47.55 -44.00
C PHE A 609 -1.85 47.41 -43.02
N ARG A 610 -1.62 47.33 -41.71
CA ARG A 610 -2.63 47.52 -40.67
C ARG A 610 -2.00 48.32 -39.54
N GLU A 611 -2.71 49.33 -39.07
CA GLU A 611 -2.39 50.00 -37.81
C GLU A 611 -2.48 48.98 -36.67
N ARG A 612 -1.43 48.88 -35.85
CA ARG A 612 -1.33 47.93 -34.74
C ARG A 612 -0.75 48.62 -33.52
N ARG A 613 -1.47 48.55 -32.40
CA ARG A 613 -1.03 49.08 -31.10
C ARG A 613 0.31 48.44 -30.73
N HIS A 614 1.29 49.24 -30.34
CA HIS A 614 2.67 48.77 -30.10
C HIS A 614 2.75 47.65 -29.05
N SER A 615 1.87 47.69 -28.04
CA SER A 615 1.69 46.66 -27.00
C SER A 615 1.26 45.27 -27.50
N GLN A 616 0.92 45.10 -28.79
CA GLN A 616 0.59 43.81 -29.39
C GLN A 616 1.73 43.20 -30.23
N LEU A 617 2.86 43.90 -30.37
CA LEU A 617 4.05 43.38 -31.05
C LEU A 617 4.92 42.58 -30.08
N LYS A 618 5.66 41.59 -30.58
CA LYS A 618 6.70 40.88 -29.81
C LYS A 618 8.06 41.50 -30.10
N VAL A 619 9.00 41.42 -29.15
CA VAL A 619 10.38 41.94 -29.29
C VAL A 619 11.01 41.58 -30.65
N THR A 620 10.92 40.30 -31.05
CA THR A 620 11.47 39.79 -32.31
C THR A 620 10.82 40.39 -33.56
N THR A 621 9.58 40.86 -33.47
CA THR A 621 8.87 41.55 -34.56
C THR A 621 9.31 43.01 -34.68
N VAL A 622 9.51 43.70 -33.55
CA VAL A 622 10.01 45.08 -33.52
C VAL A 622 11.45 45.14 -34.04
N VAL A 623 12.34 44.27 -33.54
CA VAL A 623 13.73 44.15 -34.02
C VAL A 623 13.80 43.86 -35.52
N ARG A 624 12.85 43.07 -36.07
CA ARG A 624 12.75 42.85 -37.52
C ARG A 624 12.37 44.15 -38.25
N LEU A 625 11.33 44.85 -37.81
CA LEU A 625 10.87 46.11 -38.42
C LEU A 625 11.95 47.21 -38.36
N MET A 626 12.72 47.30 -37.27
CA MET A 626 13.88 48.20 -37.15
C MET A 626 14.99 47.87 -38.15
N ARG A 627 15.34 46.59 -38.31
CA ARG A 627 16.38 46.16 -39.27
C ARG A 627 15.95 46.42 -40.72
N GLU A 628 14.67 46.22 -41.02
CA GLU A 628 14.09 46.51 -42.34
C GLU A 628 14.03 48.03 -42.61
N ALA A 629 13.65 48.85 -41.61
CA ALA A 629 13.69 50.30 -41.69
C ALA A 629 15.12 50.83 -41.91
N ASN A 630 16.08 50.41 -41.10
CA ASN A 630 17.48 50.82 -41.24
C ASN A 630 18.07 50.44 -42.61
N LYS A 631 17.71 49.27 -43.16
CA LYS A 631 18.11 48.86 -44.52
C LYS A 631 17.43 49.69 -45.63
N THR A 632 16.28 50.29 -45.34
CA THR A 632 15.58 51.19 -46.27
C THR A 632 16.24 52.58 -46.29
N SER A 633 16.86 53.01 -45.19
CA SER A 633 17.63 54.26 -45.11
C SER A 633 19.12 54.14 -45.49
N ASP A 634 19.73 52.95 -45.33
CA ASP A 634 21.12 52.67 -45.73
C ASP A 634 21.20 51.29 -46.43
N PRO A 635 21.43 51.26 -47.76
CA PRO A 635 21.58 50.01 -48.51
C PRO A 635 22.76 49.14 -48.06
N ASN A 636 23.81 49.72 -47.46
CA ASN A 636 24.99 49.01 -46.97
C ASN A 636 24.82 48.46 -45.54
N ALA A 637 23.69 48.75 -44.88
CA ALA A 637 23.42 48.28 -43.52
C ALA A 637 23.46 46.75 -43.43
N ARG A 638 24.24 46.23 -42.47
CA ARG A 638 24.62 44.81 -42.32
C ARG A 638 23.42 43.87 -42.07
N SER A 639 22.72 43.48 -43.12
CA SER A 639 21.47 42.69 -43.00
C SER A 639 21.72 41.19 -42.85
N LEU A 640 21.45 40.65 -41.65
CA LEU A 640 21.33 39.20 -41.43
C LEU A 640 20.01 38.69 -42.05
N PRO A 641 20.03 37.67 -42.93
CA PRO A 641 18.82 37.18 -43.59
C PRO A 641 17.86 36.49 -42.59
N PHE A 642 16.59 36.89 -42.63
CA PHE A 642 15.55 36.36 -41.75
C PHE A 642 15.24 34.89 -42.09
N ARG A 643 15.65 33.95 -41.22
CA ARG A 643 15.18 32.55 -41.28
C ARG A 643 13.86 32.40 -40.54
N SER A 644 12.82 32.00 -41.27
CA SER A 644 11.54 31.59 -40.68
C SER A 644 11.75 30.48 -39.63
N ARG A 645 11.32 30.74 -38.39
CA ARG A 645 11.48 29.82 -37.25
C ARG A 645 10.41 28.71 -37.41
N LYS A 646 10.83 27.50 -37.82
CA LYS A 646 9.92 26.35 -38.04
C LYS A 646 9.01 26.15 -36.82
N ARG A 647 7.69 26.26 -37.02
CA ARG A 647 6.68 26.08 -35.97
C ARG A 647 6.71 24.63 -35.49
N GLN A 648 7.18 24.43 -34.25
CA GLN A 648 7.26 23.13 -33.62
C GLN A 648 5.84 22.59 -33.40
N LYS A 649 5.56 21.35 -33.83
CA LYS A 649 4.28 20.69 -33.54
C LYS A 649 4.22 20.38 -32.04
N THR A 650 3.20 20.88 -31.37
CA THR A 650 2.78 20.40 -30.06
C THR A 650 2.15 19.03 -30.23
N ASN A 651 2.72 18.00 -29.61
CA ASN A 651 2.08 16.68 -29.52
C ASN A 651 1.02 16.70 -28.42
N SER A 652 -0.12 17.33 -28.70
CA SER A 652 -1.37 17.13 -27.96
C SER A 652 -2.03 15.85 -28.47
N ASN A 653 -2.16 14.84 -27.62
CA ASN A 653 -3.02 13.69 -27.90
C ASN A 653 -4.48 14.04 -27.55
N GLU A 654 -5.40 13.52 -28.38
CA GLU A 654 -6.86 13.54 -28.19
C GLU A 654 -7.53 14.94 -28.26
N SER A 655 -8.73 15.11 -28.83
CA SER A 655 -9.69 14.15 -29.41
C SER A 655 -10.29 14.64 -30.75
N ALA A 656 -11.12 13.79 -31.39
CA ALA A 656 -11.73 13.93 -32.73
C ALA A 656 -12.56 15.24 -32.93
N THR A 657 -12.84 15.74 -34.14
CA THR A 657 -13.64 15.06 -35.21
C THR A 657 -13.31 15.44 -36.67
N THR A 658 -13.93 14.72 -37.61
CA THR A 658 -13.68 14.71 -39.06
C THR A 658 -14.50 15.71 -39.88
N ARG A 659 -13.96 16.14 -41.04
CA ARG A 659 -14.69 16.20 -42.34
C ARG A 659 -13.71 16.28 -43.53
N THR A 660 -14.24 16.15 -44.74
CA THR A 660 -13.55 15.62 -45.94
C THR A 660 -13.02 16.66 -46.95
N SER A 661 -12.18 16.16 -47.87
CA SER A 661 -11.44 16.84 -48.95
C SER A 661 -12.34 17.48 -50.06
N PRO A 662 -11.76 18.23 -51.03
CA PRO A 662 -11.18 17.57 -52.21
C PRO A 662 -9.85 18.14 -52.78
N THR A 663 -9.04 17.19 -53.25
CA THR A 663 -8.10 17.12 -54.39
C THR A 663 -7.71 18.36 -55.23
N SER A 664 -6.40 18.56 -55.43
CA SER A 664 -5.78 18.92 -56.74
C SER A 664 -4.30 18.45 -56.79
N ASN A 665 -3.60 18.57 -57.92
CA ASN A 665 -2.50 17.64 -58.28
C ASN A 665 -1.27 18.28 -59.01
N LYS A 666 -0.16 17.51 -59.08
CA LYS A 666 0.90 17.47 -60.13
C LYS A 666 2.12 18.45 -60.19
N SER A 667 3.33 17.83 -60.15
CA SER A 667 4.61 18.17 -60.87
C SER A 667 5.46 19.43 -60.49
N ALA A 668 6.78 19.54 -60.73
CA ALA A 668 7.84 18.63 -61.28
C ALA A 668 9.31 19.02 -60.85
N THR A 669 10.30 18.22 -61.29
CA THR A 669 11.80 18.23 -61.23
C THR A 669 12.54 19.54 -61.66
N THR A 670 13.86 19.83 -61.46
CA THR A 670 15.14 19.09 -61.14
C THR A 670 16.20 20.07 -60.49
N ARG A 671 17.56 19.99 -60.39
CA ARG A 671 18.71 19.11 -60.85
C ARG A 671 20.01 19.26 -59.97
N THR A 672 20.88 18.23 -60.02
CA THR A 672 22.36 18.04 -59.76
C THR A 672 23.36 19.16 -59.32
N ASN A 673 24.16 18.87 -58.25
CA ASN A 673 25.64 18.59 -58.10
C ASN A 673 26.72 19.20 -59.05
N PRO A 674 28.07 19.15 -58.72
CA PRO A 674 28.84 18.61 -57.55
C PRO A 674 29.67 19.74 -56.83
N THR A 675 30.86 19.67 -56.18
CA THR A 675 31.97 18.70 -55.81
C THR A 675 32.64 19.20 -54.47
N GLY A 676 33.84 18.89 -53.92
CA GLY A 676 35.03 18.03 -54.21
C GLY A 676 36.19 18.24 -53.16
N ASN A 677 37.28 17.43 -53.22
CA ASN A 677 38.51 17.35 -52.35
C ASN A 677 38.30 17.08 -50.83
N GLU A 678 38.87 16.08 -50.13
CA GLU A 678 40.23 15.47 -50.02
C GLU A 678 41.16 16.15 -48.98
N SER A 679 41.88 15.45 -48.09
CA SER A 679 42.04 13.98 -47.86
C SER A 679 42.50 13.62 -46.42
N ALA A 680 42.26 12.37 -45.98
CA ALA A 680 42.97 11.52 -44.97
C ALA A 680 43.38 12.07 -43.56
N THR A 681 43.49 11.30 -42.46
CA THR A 681 42.98 9.99 -42.01
C THR A 681 43.13 9.88 -40.48
N THR A 682 42.08 9.51 -39.72
CA THR A 682 42.13 8.59 -38.55
C THR A 682 40.75 8.35 -37.92
N ARG A 683 40.43 7.08 -37.66
CA ARG A 683 39.38 6.52 -36.78
C ARG A 683 40.06 5.34 -36.05
N THR A 684 39.62 4.75 -34.93
CA THR A 684 38.31 4.60 -34.25
C THR A 684 38.63 4.28 -32.75
N SER A 685 37.76 3.99 -31.77
CA SER A 685 36.38 3.46 -31.76
C SER A 685 35.62 3.74 -30.45
N PRO A 686 34.27 3.57 -30.42
CA PRO A 686 33.42 3.74 -29.24
C PRO A 686 32.93 2.39 -28.65
N THR A 687 32.23 2.43 -27.50
CA THR A 687 31.56 1.23 -26.95
C THR A 687 30.20 1.50 -26.26
N SER A 688 29.10 1.05 -26.88
CA SER A 688 28.07 0.22 -26.22
C SER A 688 26.99 -0.18 -27.25
N ASN A 689 26.67 -1.47 -27.37
CA ASN A 689 25.76 -1.99 -28.41
C ASN A 689 24.40 -2.45 -27.86
N LYS A 690 23.34 -2.18 -28.62
CA LYS A 690 22.21 -3.11 -28.80
C LYS A 690 22.41 -3.85 -30.13
N SER A 691 22.06 -5.13 -30.22
CA SER A 691 22.18 -5.86 -31.51
C SER A 691 21.18 -7.01 -31.68
N ALA A 692 20.30 -6.84 -32.67
CA ALA A 692 19.59 -7.86 -33.45
C ALA A 692 18.94 -7.09 -34.63
N THR A 693 19.00 -7.46 -35.91
CA THR A 693 19.71 -8.57 -36.61
C THR A 693 20.05 -8.06 -38.06
N THR A 694 20.28 -8.76 -39.18
CA THR A 694 20.01 -10.15 -39.63
C THR A 694 20.88 -10.52 -40.85
N ARG A 695 21.43 -11.75 -40.88
CA ARG A 695 21.57 -12.67 -42.04
C ARG A 695 21.96 -12.17 -43.46
N THR A 696 23.05 -12.76 -43.99
CA THR A 696 23.14 -13.33 -45.36
C THR A 696 24.07 -14.56 -45.35
N ASN A 697 23.92 -15.47 -46.33
CA ASN A 697 24.69 -16.73 -46.45
C ASN A 697 25.87 -16.58 -47.45
N PRO A 698 26.74 -17.61 -47.62
CA PRO A 698 26.45 -18.61 -48.68
C PRO A 698 26.75 -20.09 -48.35
N THR A 699 26.18 -20.98 -49.19
CA THR A 699 26.62 -22.35 -49.58
C THR A 699 27.05 -23.42 -48.55
N GLY A 700 26.15 -24.40 -48.33
CA GLY A 700 26.34 -25.79 -48.80
C GLY A 700 27.10 -26.83 -47.93
N ASN A 701 26.37 -27.75 -47.27
CA ASN A 701 26.07 -29.07 -47.87
C ASN A 701 25.00 -29.88 -47.10
N GLU A 702 24.73 -31.09 -47.58
CA GLU A 702 23.49 -31.88 -47.46
C GLU A 702 23.29 -32.68 -46.13
N SER A 703 22.02 -33.10 -45.91
CA SER A 703 21.54 -34.45 -45.46
C SER A 703 22.30 -35.26 -44.35
N THR A 704 21.66 -35.92 -43.37
CA THR A 704 20.23 -36.29 -43.18
C THR A 704 19.91 -36.80 -41.73
N THR A 705 18.60 -36.90 -41.41
CA THR A 705 17.93 -37.84 -40.47
C THR A 705 18.01 -37.74 -38.91
N THR A 706 16.80 -37.65 -38.34
CA THR A 706 16.28 -38.28 -37.08
C THR A 706 16.77 -37.91 -35.66
N ARG A 707 15.85 -37.25 -34.93
CA ARG A 707 15.26 -37.67 -33.64
C ARG A 707 16.12 -38.56 -32.70
N THR A 708 16.40 -38.07 -31.49
CA THR A 708 15.56 -38.33 -30.30
C THR A 708 16.02 -37.52 -29.07
N SER A 709 15.07 -37.20 -28.19
CA SER A 709 15.35 -36.79 -26.81
C SER A 709 14.85 -37.87 -25.86
N PRO A 710 15.61 -38.24 -24.82
CA PRO A 710 15.06 -38.95 -23.66
C PRO A 710 15.14 -38.09 -22.38
N THR A 711 13.99 -37.83 -21.79
CA THR A 711 13.88 -37.45 -20.38
C THR A 711 14.15 -38.67 -19.49
N SER A 712 14.91 -38.50 -18.39
CA SER A 712 14.64 -39.26 -17.16
C SER A 712 15.23 -38.57 -15.92
N ASN A 713 14.70 -38.92 -14.75
CA ASN A 713 15.14 -38.38 -13.45
C ASN A 713 16.21 -39.28 -12.80
N LYS A 714 17.06 -38.70 -11.94
CA LYS A 714 17.18 -39.13 -10.53
C LYS A 714 18.03 -38.17 -9.69
N SER A 715 17.77 -38.18 -8.38
CA SER A 715 18.49 -37.38 -7.37
C SER A 715 19.59 -38.20 -6.72
N ALA A 716 20.74 -37.58 -6.43
CA ALA A 716 21.74 -38.05 -5.48
C ALA A 716 22.55 -36.87 -4.94
N THR A 717 23.11 -37.00 -3.74
CA THR A 717 23.83 -35.93 -3.03
C THR A 717 25.15 -36.45 -2.47
N THR A 718 26.30 -35.86 -2.84
CA THR A 718 27.51 -35.87 -1.99
C THR A 718 28.54 -34.79 -2.35
N ARG A 719 29.34 -34.44 -1.33
CA ARG A 719 30.46 -33.47 -1.27
C ARG A 719 31.56 -33.68 -2.31
N THR A 720 32.27 -32.58 -2.63
CA THR A 720 33.71 -32.39 -2.29
C THR A 720 34.09 -30.90 -2.26
N ASN A 721 35.11 -30.55 -1.49
CA ASN A 721 35.78 -29.24 -1.53
C ASN A 721 37.04 -29.33 -2.41
N PRO A 722 37.51 -28.23 -3.03
CA PRO A 722 38.93 -28.03 -3.32
C PRO A 722 39.67 -27.48 -2.08
N THR A 723 40.99 -27.68 -2.02
CA THR A 723 41.89 -27.24 -0.94
C THR A 723 43.11 -26.48 -1.49
N GLY A 724 43.65 -25.56 -0.68
CA GLY A 724 44.94 -24.89 -0.92
C GLY A 724 44.86 -23.52 -1.60
N ASN A 725 45.79 -22.57 -1.39
CA ASN A 725 46.92 -22.52 -0.43
C ASN A 725 47.03 -21.06 0.10
N GLU A 726 47.15 -20.87 1.42
CA GLU A 726 48.36 -20.45 2.14
C GLU A 726 48.76 -18.96 2.10
N SER A 727 48.84 -18.37 3.28
CA SER A 727 49.81 -17.34 3.67
C SER A 727 49.92 -17.38 5.20
N THR A 728 51.12 -17.47 5.75
CA THR A 728 51.35 -17.79 7.18
C THR A 728 52.12 -16.71 7.91
N THR A 729 51.74 -16.40 9.16
CA THR A 729 52.71 -16.06 10.21
C THR A 729 52.18 -16.29 11.62
N THR A 730 53.10 -16.70 12.49
CA THR A 730 53.04 -16.87 13.96
C THR A 730 52.67 -15.57 14.70
N ARG A 731 52.28 -15.49 15.99
CA ARG A 731 52.31 -16.38 17.19
C ARG A 731 51.36 -15.77 18.27
N THR A 732 50.99 -16.30 19.44
CA THR A 732 51.31 -17.51 20.27
C THR A 732 50.03 -17.89 21.07
N ASN A 733 50.07 -18.94 21.92
CA ASN A 733 49.10 -19.22 23.00
C ASN A 733 49.82 -19.14 24.38
N PRO A 734 49.17 -19.22 25.58
CA PRO A 734 48.89 -20.55 26.15
C PRO A 734 47.70 -20.66 27.15
N ASN A 735 47.46 -21.92 27.60
CA ASN A 735 46.74 -22.36 28.81
C ASN A 735 45.20 -22.26 28.84
N SER A 736 44.46 -23.26 29.37
CA SER A 736 44.88 -24.59 29.90
C SER A 736 43.70 -25.55 30.08
N ASN A 737 43.97 -26.85 29.84
CA ASN A 737 43.40 -28.04 30.50
C ASN A 737 41.89 -28.36 30.42
N GLU A 738 41.45 -29.62 30.56
CA GLU A 738 41.98 -30.90 30.03
C GLU A 738 40.92 -32.02 30.21
N SER A 739 41.17 -33.21 29.66
CA SER A 739 40.48 -34.48 29.96
C SER A 739 38.99 -34.63 29.58
N SER A 740 38.49 -35.83 29.23
CA SER A 740 39.18 -37.01 28.68
C SER A 740 38.21 -37.88 27.86
N THR A 741 38.80 -38.73 27.03
CA THR A 741 38.13 -39.67 26.12
C THR A 741 37.39 -40.80 26.83
N THR A 742 36.29 -41.27 26.23
CA THR A 742 36.21 -42.63 25.65
C THR A 742 34.88 -42.82 24.91
N GLY A 743 34.80 -43.84 24.05
CA GLY A 743 33.53 -44.25 23.45
C GLY A 743 33.65 -45.57 22.70
N ARG A 744 32.54 -46.33 22.63
CA ARG A 744 32.42 -47.44 21.67
C ARG A 744 30.98 -47.81 21.30
N ARG A 745 30.82 -48.06 20.00
CA ARG A 745 29.88 -48.94 19.29
C ARG A 745 28.65 -49.50 20.03
N ARG A 746 27.49 -49.22 19.43
CA ARG A 746 26.24 -50.00 19.45
C ARG A 746 26.46 -51.44 18.90
N PRO A 747 25.58 -52.42 19.19
CA PRO A 747 24.61 -52.78 18.15
C PRO A 747 23.19 -53.26 18.61
N ALA A 748 22.22 -53.03 17.71
CA ALA A 748 21.09 -53.89 17.32
C ALA A 748 19.94 -54.37 18.28
N THR A 749 18.70 -54.19 17.75
CA THR A 749 17.53 -55.13 17.73
C THR A 749 16.70 -55.51 18.97
N ARG A 750 15.40 -55.10 18.96
CA ARG A 750 14.18 -55.95 18.78
C ARG A 750 12.99 -55.76 19.78
N ALA A 751 11.88 -55.22 19.23
CA ALA A 751 10.46 -55.51 19.56
C ALA A 751 9.85 -55.05 20.94
N PRO A 752 8.50 -54.99 21.07
CA PRO A 752 7.82 -54.27 22.16
C PRO A 752 7.22 -55.17 23.27
N PRO A 753 6.82 -54.59 24.42
CA PRO A 753 6.13 -55.30 25.50
C PRO A 753 4.62 -55.47 25.25
N LEU A 754 4.05 -56.52 25.88
CA LEU A 754 2.61 -56.81 25.93
C LEU A 754 1.92 -56.17 27.16
N ALA A 755 0.59 -56.12 27.13
CA ALA A 755 -0.23 -55.47 28.14
C ALA A 755 -0.44 -56.31 29.43
N ARG A 756 -0.77 -55.63 30.54
CA ARG A 756 -1.52 -56.22 31.65
C ARG A 756 -2.44 -55.19 32.33
N THR A 757 -3.30 -55.65 33.24
CA THR A 757 -4.63 -55.09 33.50
C THR A 757 -4.82 -54.38 34.85
N ARG A 758 -5.91 -53.61 34.93
CA ARG A 758 -6.52 -53.04 36.15
C ARG A 758 -6.75 -54.08 37.28
N PRO A 759 -6.84 -53.60 38.54
CA PRO A 759 -8.10 -53.74 39.30
C PRO A 759 -8.69 -52.38 39.75
N ALA A 760 -9.66 -52.34 40.66
CA ALA A 760 -10.61 -51.22 40.80
C ALA A 760 -11.09 -50.86 42.23
N THR A 761 -11.71 -49.67 42.33
CA THR A 761 -12.77 -49.22 43.29
C THR A 761 -12.58 -49.32 44.82
N ARG A 762 -12.64 -48.16 45.50
CA ARG A 762 -13.56 -47.91 46.64
C ARG A 762 -13.87 -46.40 46.80
N ALA A 763 -14.86 -46.06 47.63
CA ALA A 763 -15.47 -44.72 47.79
C ALA A 763 -15.27 -44.13 49.23
N PRO A 764 -15.64 -42.86 49.53
CA PRO A 764 -15.13 -42.09 50.68
C PRO A 764 -16.14 -41.80 51.84
N PRO A 765 -15.67 -41.28 52.99
CA PRO A 765 -16.42 -40.42 53.93
C PRO A 765 -16.26 -38.92 53.52
N ARG A 766 -17.22 -37.98 53.68
CA ARG A 766 -18.04 -37.52 54.83
C ARG A 766 -17.22 -36.83 55.96
N GLY A 767 -17.53 -35.55 56.21
CA GLY A 767 -17.15 -34.77 57.41
C GLY A 767 -18.20 -34.88 58.53
N PRO A 768 -18.47 -33.87 59.39
CA PRO A 768 -17.97 -32.47 59.40
C PRO A 768 -17.40 -32.01 60.78
N ALA A 769 -16.94 -30.74 60.89
CA ALA A 769 -16.99 -29.90 62.11
C ALA A 769 -16.52 -28.45 61.85
N ASP A 770 -17.06 -27.50 62.62
CA ASP A 770 -16.56 -26.12 62.86
C ASP A 770 -16.75 -25.83 64.36
N PRO A 771 -15.82 -25.10 65.03
CA PRO A 771 -16.30 -24.01 65.87
C PRO A 771 -15.36 -22.78 65.97
N THR A 772 -15.90 -21.63 65.58
CA THR A 772 -15.91 -20.35 66.33
C THR A 772 -14.74 -19.95 67.26
N THR A 773 -14.04 -18.89 66.83
CA THR A 773 -13.76 -17.66 67.61
C THR A 773 -12.83 -17.69 68.85
N ARG A 774 -11.71 -16.95 68.75
CA ARG A 774 -11.22 -16.13 69.88
C ARG A 774 -10.59 -14.82 69.37
N ALA A 775 -10.80 -13.74 70.12
CA ALA A 775 -10.44 -12.37 69.74
C ALA A 775 -9.06 -11.93 70.25
N SER A 776 -8.52 -10.87 69.62
CA SER A 776 -7.78 -9.78 70.25
C SER A 776 -7.97 -8.50 69.43
N ALA A 777 -8.35 -7.40 70.07
CA ALA A 777 -8.37 -6.05 69.50
C ALA A 777 -7.26 -5.20 70.15
N TRP A 778 -7.08 -3.94 69.74
CA TRP A 778 -6.85 -2.80 70.64
C TRP A 778 -6.98 -1.46 69.87
N THR A 779 -7.83 -0.56 70.39
CA THR A 779 -7.86 0.93 70.27
C THR A 779 -7.51 1.66 68.95
N GLY A 780 -8.30 2.61 68.45
CA GLY A 780 -9.61 3.13 68.90
C GLY A 780 -9.81 4.63 68.58
N SER A 781 -11.07 5.11 68.62
CA SER A 781 -11.54 6.52 68.62
C SER A 781 -11.12 7.42 67.42
N ASP A 782 -11.95 8.30 66.85
CA ASP A 782 -13.39 8.64 66.94
C ASP A 782 -13.72 9.59 65.74
N GLN A 783 -14.93 10.08 65.42
CA GLN A 783 -16.25 10.06 66.06
C GLN A 783 -17.37 10.13 64.98
N GLN A 784 -18.64 10.11 65.40
CA GLN A 784 -19.80 10.57 64.60
C GLN A 784 -20.75 11.41 65.48
N PRO A 785 -21.64 12.23 64.88
CA PRO A 785 -23.05 12.08 65.25
C PRO A 785 -23.99 11.99 64.03
N GLU A 786 -25.24 11.58 64.27
CA GLU A 786 -26.25 11.26 63.26
C GLU A 786 -27.38 12.31 63.12
N ARG A 787 -28.13 12.18 62.02
CA ARG A 787 -29.62 12.34 61.92
C ARG A 787 -30.24 13.74 62.18
N PRO A 788 -31.55 13.92 61.87
CA PRO A 788 -32.45 13.18 60.95
C PRO A 788 -32.78 14.07 59.71
N VAL A 789 -33.74 13.82 58.81
CA VAL A 789 -35.22 13.67 58.92
C VAL A 789 -35.77 12.92 57.69
N GLU A 790 -36.77 12.08 57.96
CA GLU A 790 -37.82 11.47 57.10
C GLU A 790 -37.55 11.27 55.59
#